data_AF-A0A971A316-F1
#
_entry.id   AF-A0A971A316-F1
#
_cell.length_a   1.000
_cell.length_b   1.000
_cell.length_c   1.000
_cell.angle_alpha   90.00
_cell.angle_beta   90.00
_cell.angle_gamma   90.00
#
_symmetry.space_group_name_H-M   'P 1'
#
loop_
_entity.id
_entity.type
_entity.pdbx_description
1 polymer ?
#
loop_
_entity_poly.entity_id
_entity_poly.type
_entity_poly.pdbx_seq_one_letter_code
_entity_poly.pdbx_strand_id
1 'polypeptide(L)'
;MGTKSRNLTCLLWTILILLLCPRGGLSQDDQGPGESPSEEVSDIIPAGWTLLDEVAFDLYLEAGRHLGVRYDPATQTLHRIEPRRDYELKLTAAAEEAVNRAPRWLRHELTWVFTQIPADDQDLWAAAIHDANDPYVDEIAFAVAHSSPQYLTSGYGSPDLFVRNAELIYENAAALDYVEVIDVGSSDSNDDYYSTTRYVQSFIAGTRSGVPSVTTIDAPRDVYYWYVVHPKVSSEIPAFIDPHLVESNRSHNENIAPPPAGAFWRDYLFNHADPGYPVLRDRLSRCTIAGDGTSLGGDSAIGAVNGWINASMSFTSEGERPHQPNRIYDKHIGRCGEYADLAAAAARAALIPCTSIASTSTDHIWNEFWHERWIQWEPVNNSVDEPLVYATGWGKVFGTVYEIRSDGQVRSATDRYTTGTATIDLTVTDALGHPVDGAEVRLYAKSPSATRFISDFYALTDNEGCCSFVVGDRLDYAARVTSTIGSEPNAPNQRIELVSAAVAGERYAHSVTLAGVMPALDAAPIEAPAADDSSYRLIVSFAVPEQLLAGDVWADDVAPFTQHLEKVEGGRIDFFVADGVGYEQSVAGAPFEAFGVYRQVGERQIILAIPPTADWRCVFSNAARLNNLQHLVGTVRLYAH
;
A
#
# COMPACT_ATOMS: atom_id res chain seq x y z
N MET A 1 -48.37 -1.70 39.92
CA MET A 1 -47.63 -2.86 39.37
C MET A 1 -48.32 -3.29 38.09
N GLY A 2 -47.83 -2.82 36.94
CA GLY A 2 -48.52 -2.95 35.67
C GLY A 2 -47.59 -3.55 34.61
N THR A 3 -47.63 -4.86 34.48
CA THR A 3 -47.18 -5.60 33.30
C THR A 3 -48.35 -5.78 32.35
N LYS A 4 -48.21 -5.38 31.08
CA LYS A 4 -49.03 -5.88 29.98
C LYS A 4 -48.19 -5.98 28.70
N SER A 5 -47.93 -7.22 28.31
CA SER A 5 -47.58 -7.64 26.95
C SER A 5 -48.85 -7.79 26.11
N ARG A 6 -48.82 -7.42 24.82
CA ARG A 6 -49.31 -8.22 23.67
C ARG A 6 -49.28 -7.42 22.36
N ASN A 7 -48.41 -7.85 21.45
CA ASN A 7 -48.64 -8.28 20.07
C ASN A 7 -49.87 -7.74 19.28
N LEU A 8 -49.62 -7.19 18.08
CA LEU A 8 -49.79 -7.83 16.74
C LEU A 8 -50.38 -6.89 15.65
N THR A 9 -49.62 -6.75 14.54
CA THR A 9 -50.02 -6.74 13.09
C THR A 9 -50.83 -5.61 12.41
N CYS A 10 -50.27 -5.18 11.25
CA CYS A 10 -50.88 -4.80 9.95
C CYS A 10 -51.60 -3.43 9.85
N LEU A 11 -51.54 -2.61 8.77
CA LEU A 11 -51.43 -2.86 7.33
C LEU A 11 -51.22 -1.50 6.56
N LEU A 12 -50.42 -1.53 5.47
CA LEU A 12 -50.42 -0.74 4.20
C LEU A 12 -49.93 0.74 4.01
N TRP A 13 -48.91 0.84 3.11
CA TRP A 13 -48.67 1.75 1.94
C TRP A 13 -48.35 3.24 2.22
N THR A 14 -47.26 3.84 1.71
CA THR A 14 -46.89 4.05 0.29
C THR A 14 -45.39 4.40 0.10
N ILE A 15 -44.88 4.05 -1.08
CA ILE A 15 -43.54 4.23 -1.70
C ILE A 15 -43.01 5.68 -1.75
N LEU A 16 -41.71 5.90 -1.45
CA LEU A 16 -40.81 6.76 -2.25
C LEU A 16 -39.33 6.42 -2.02
N ILE A 17 -38.58 6.49 -3.12
CA ILE A 17 -37.19 6.14 -3.42
C ILE A 17 -36.15 6.89 -2.58
N LEU A 18 -35.11 6.18 -2.11
CA LEU A 18 -33.74 6.69 -1.92
C LEU A 18 -32.78 5.49 -1.92
N LEU A 19 -32.11 5.29 -3.06
CA LEU A 19 -30.94 4.45 -3.24
C LEU A 19 -29.71 5.30 -2.85
N LEU A 20 -29.10 4.98 -1.73
CA LEU A 20 -27.74 5.37 -1.36
C LEU A 20 -27.05 4.10 -0.82
N CYS A 21 -25.81 3.88 -1.27
CA CYS A 21 -25.00 2.69 -1.09
C CYS A 21 -25.10 1.99 0.28
N PRO A 22 -25.39 0.68 0.33
CA PRO A 22 -24.83 -0.23 1.31
C PRO A 22 -23.58 -0.91 0.69
N ARG A 23 -22.48 -1.25 1.38
CA ARG A 23 -22.13 -1.36 2.80
C ARG A 23 -20.65 -1.75 2.87
N GLY A 24 -20.04 -1.60 4.05
CA GLY A 24 -18.85 -2.36 4.43
C GLY A 24 -18.32 -1.99 5.81
N GLY A 25 -19.10 -2.24 6.88
CA GLY A 25 -18.64 -2.06 8.26
C GLY A 25 -18.00 -3.35 8.81
N LEU A 26 -16.89 -3.18 9.52
CA LEU A 26 -16.12 -4.23 10.19
C LEU A 26 -16.81 -4.74 11.46
N SER A 27 -16.88 -6.06 11.63
CA SER A 27 -16.92 -6.71 12.95
C SER A 27 -16.22 -8.08 12.88
N GLN A 28 -15.31 -8.33 13.84
CA GLN A 28 -14.58 -9.59 14.04
C GLN A 28 -15.49 -10.71 14.57
N ASP A 29 -15.31 -11.93 14.05
CA ASP A 29 -15.15 -13.19 14.82
C ASP A 29 -14.92 -14.40 13.86
N ASP A 30 -13.65 -14.79 13.76
CA ASP A 30 -13.01 -16.13 13.82
C ASP A 30 -13.39 -17.38 12.96
N GLN A 31 -12.31 -17.97 12.42
CA GLN A 31 -12.00 -19.34 11.91
C GLN A 31 -12.62 -19.93 10.63
N GLY A 32 -11.75 -20.07 9.62
CA GLY A 32 -11.74 -21.13 8.59
C GLY A 32 -11.25 -20.61 7.22
N PRO A 33 -10.28 -21.25 6.54
CA PRO A 33 -9.82 -20.79 5.23
C PRO A 33 -10.97 -21.03 4.25
N GLY A 34 -11.68 -19.96 3.90
CA GLY A 34 -12.63 -20.01 2.81
C GLY A 34 -11.85 -20.27 1.54
N GLU A 35 -11.96 -21.49 1.02
CA GLU A 35 -11.66 -21.78 -0.38
C GLU A 35 -12.26 -20.65 -1.21
N SER A 36 -11.39 -19.96 -1.96
CA SER A 36 -11.81 -19.02 -2.99
C SER A 36 -12.87 -19.72 -3.84
N PRO A 37 -14.09 -19.18 -3.98
CA PRO A 37 -14.95 -19.64 -5.04
C PRO A 37 -14.37 -19.06 -6.32
N SER A 38 -13.36 -19.75 -6.88
CA SER A 38 -13.16 -19.76 -8.32
C SER A 38 -14.38 -20.48 -8.88
N GLU A 39 -15.52 -19.79 -8.96
CA GLU A 39 -16.51 -20.16 -9.96
C GLU A 39 -15.77 -20.01 -11.29
N GLU A 40 -15.28 -21.13 -11.83
CA GLU A 40 -14.92 -21.23 -13.23
C GLU A 40 -16.12 -20.67 -14.00
N VAL A 41 -15.97 -19.44 -14.50
CA VAL A 41 -16.83 -18.92 -15.54
C VAL A 41 -16.66 -19.91 -16.67
N SER A 42 -17.58 -20.87 -16.78
CA SER A 42 -17.50 -21.90 -17.80
C SER A 42 -17.48 -21.15 -19.13
N ASP A 43 -16.35 -21.15 -19.81
CA ASP A 43 -16.25 -20.67 -21.17
C ASP A 43 -17.34 -21.42 -21.93
N ILE A 44 -18.40 -20.72 -22.35
CA ILE A 44 -19.43 -21.33 -23.19
C ILE A 44 -18.78 -21.53 -24.55
N ILE A 45 -18.02 -22.62 -24.69
CA ILE A 45 -17.41 -23.04 -25.93
C ILE A 45 -18.56 -23.41 -26.85
N PRO A 46 -18.80 -22.67 -27.94
CA PRO A 46 -19.88 -23.02 -28.85
C PRO A 46 -19.53 -24.37 -29.49
N ALA A 47 -20.45 -25.33 -29.45
CA ALA A 47 -20.22 -26.65 -30.03
C ALA A 47 -19.82 -26.53 -31.52
N GLY A 48 -18.78 -27.25 -31.92
CA GLY A 48 -18.23 -27.19 -33.29
C GLY A 48 -17.08 -26.19 -33.48
N TRP A 49 -16.70 -25.42 -32.45
CA TRP A 49 -15.60 -24.45 -32.55
C TRP A 49 -14.30 -24.98 -31.94
N THR A 50 -13.17 -24.73 -32.61
CA THR A 50 -11.82 -25.11 -32.18
C THR A 50 -11.02 -23.87 -31.81
N LEU A 51 -10.34 -23.89 -30.66
CA LEU A 51 -9.41 -22.84 -30.23
C LEU A 51 -8.21 -22.81 -31.17
N LEU A 52 -7.94 -21.64 -31.74
CA LEU A 52 -6.77 -21.40 -32.60
C LEU A 52 -5.62 -20.75 -31.82
N ASP A 53 -5.92 -19.74 -31.00
CA ASP A 53 -4.90 -18.98 -30.28
C ASP A 53 -5.47 -18.30 -29.03
N GLU A 54 -4.60 -17.95 -28.09
CA GLU A 54 -4.93 -17.31 -26.82
C GLU A 54 -3.85 -16.30 -26.40
N VAL A 55 -4.29 -15.13 -25.93
CA VAL A 55 -3.44 -14.16 -25.25
C VAL A 55 -4.01 -13.93 -23.85
N ALA A 56 -3.22 -14.21 -22.83
CA ALA A 56 -3.50 -13.86 -21.44
C ALA A 56 -2.72 -12.60 -21.02
N PHE A 57 -3.27 -11.86 -20.06
CA PHE A 57 -2.61 -10.70 -19.47
C PHE A 57 -3.01 -10.54 -18.01
N ASP A 58 -2.04 -10.08 -17.22
CA ASP A 58 -2.18 -9.69 -15.83
C ASP A 58 -1.17 -8.55 -15.60
N LEU A 59 -1.65 -7.31 -15.44
CA LEU A 59 -0.80 -6.12 -15.40
C LEU A 59 -1.47 -4.91 -14.76
N TYR A 60 -0.67 -3.92 -14.38
CA TYR A 60 -1.15 -2.58 -14.05
C TYR A 60 -1.19 -1.69 -15.30
N LEU A 61 -2.40 -1.26 -15.68
CA LEU A 61 -2.63 -0.37 -16.80
C LEU A 61 -2.65 1.08 -16.31
N GLU A 62 -1.63 1.84 -16.66
CA GLU A 62 -1.47 3.25 -16.28
C GLU A 62 -2.57 4.16 -16.83
N ALA A 63 -2.84 5.25 -16.14
CA ALA A 63 -3.76 6.30 -16.61
C ALA A 63 -3.32 6.83 -17.98
N GLY A 64 -4.29 7.06 -18.88
CA GLY A 64 -4.00 7.52 -20.24
C GLY A 64 -3.58 6.41 -21.22
N ARG A 65 -3.43 5.15 -20.78
CA ARG A 65 -2.85 4.07 -21.61
C ARG A 65 -3.87 3.04 -22.09
N HIS A 66 -3.46 2.25 -23.08
CA HIS A 66 -4.25 1.19 -23.72
C HIS A 66 -3.47 -0.11 -23.81
N LEU A 67 -4.09 -1.23 -23.42
CA LEU A 67 -3.65 -2.56 -23.83
C LEU A 67 -4.43 -3.00 -25.06
N GLY A 68 -3.75 -3.46 -26.11
CA GLY A 68 -4.39 -4.00 -27.31
C GLY A 68 -4.15 -5.50 -27.48
N VAL A 69 -5.12 -6.22 -28.04
CA VAL A 69 -4.93 -7.56 -28.60
C VAL A 69 -5.39 -7.54 -30.05
N ARG A 70 -4.44 -7.72 -30.97
CA ARG A 70 -4.62 -7.66 -32.42
C ARG A 70 -4.82 -9.06 -32.98
N TYR A 71 -5.85 -9.24 -33.80
CA TYR A 71 -6.02 -10.42 -34.64
C TYR A 71 -5.27 -10.25 -35.96
N ASP A 72 -4.37 -11.17 -36.28
CA ASP A 72 -3.67 -11.22 -37.56
C ASP A 72 -4.35 -12.19 -38.53
N PRO A 73 -5.03 -11.70 -39.59
CA PRO A 73 -5.74 -12.54 -40.52
C PRO A 73 -4.84 -13.43 -41.39
N ALA A 74 -3.55 -13.08 -41.54
CA ALA A 74 -2.64 -13.84 -42.40
C ALA A 74 -2.13 -15.12 -41.72
N THR A 75 -1.93 -15.06 -40.40
CA THR A 75 -1.40 -16.16 -39.58
C THR A 75 -2.46 -16.82 -38.71
N GLN A 76 -3.66 -16.23 -38.60
CA GLN A 76 -4.73 -16.68 -37.70
C GLN A 76 -4.29 -16.70 -36.23
N THR A 77 -3.49 -15.70 -35.84
CA THR A 77 -2.92 -15.57 -34.49
C THR A 77 -3.32 -14.26 -33.83
N LEU A 78 -3.19 -14.22 -32.51
CA LEU A 78 -3.38 -13.06 -31.67
C LEU A 78 -2.01 -12.48 -31.28
N HIS A 79 -1.93 -11.15 -31.25
CA HIS A 79 -0.72 -10.45 -30.83
C HIS A 79 -1.07 -9.37 -29.82
N ARG A 80 -0.41 -9.41 -28.66
CA ARG A 80 -0.50 -8.35 -27.67
C ARG A 80 0.20 -7.09 -28.20
N ILE A 81 -0.46 -5.95 -28.06
CA ILE A 81 0.09 -4.61 -28.28
C ILE A 81 0.26 -3.99 -26.89
N GLU A 82 1.50 -3.87 -26.45
CA GLU A 82 1.80 -3.29 -25.15
C GLU A 82 1.38 -1.82 -25.06
N PRO A 83 1.01 -1.34 -23.86
CA PRO A 83 0.79 0.07 -23.60
C PRO A 83 1.95 0.94 -24.10
N ARG A 84 1.68 1.84 -25.05
CA ARG A 84 2.69 2.77 -25.55
C ARG A 84 3.10 3.75 -24.45
N ARG A 85 4.37 3.70 -24.05
CA ARG A 85 5.01 4.69 -23.20
C ARG A 85 5.78 5.69 -24.06
N ASP A 86 5.88 6.93 -23.59
CA ASP A 86 6.63 7.99 -24.29
C ASP A 86 8.14 7.70 -24.36
N TYR A 87 8.60 6.75 -23.52
CA TYR A 87 9.93 6.14 -23.53
C TYR A 87 9.78 4.61 -23.43
N GLU A 88 10.45 3.83 -24.28
CA GLU A 88 10.40 2.36 -24.25
C GLU A 88 11.24 1.78 -23.09
N LEU A 89 10.80 1.96 -21.85
CA LEU A 89 11.31 1.17 -20.73
C LEU A 89 10.61 -0.19 -20.71
N LYS A 90 11.10 -1.10 -21.56
CA LYS A 90 10.75 -2.52 -21.53
C LYS A 90 11.58 -3.22 -20.45
N LEU A 91 11.09 -4.35 -19.97
CA LEU A 91 11.91 -5.23 -19.14
C LEU A 91 13.16 -5.63 -19.91
N THR A 92 14.32 -5.55 -19.26
CA THR A 92 15.53 -6.23 -19.73
C THR A 92 15.38 -7.74 -19.56
N ALA A 93 16.22 -8.52 -20.24
CA ALA A 93 16.22 -9.98 -20.06
C ALA A 93 16.53 -10.37 -18.60
N ALA A 94 17.44 -9.65 -17.94
CA ALA A 94 17.76 -9.90 -16.53
C ALA A 94 16.56 -9.59 -15.62
N ALA A 95 15.86 -8.49 -15.86
CA ALA A 95 14.65 -8.15 -15.11
C ALA A 95 13.52 -9.17 -15.31
N GLU A 96 13.33 -9.67 -16.53
CA GLU A 96 12.36 -10.73 -16.81
C GLU A 96 12.71 -12.05 -16.08
N GLU A 97 13.99 -12.43 -16.06
CA GLU A 97 14.46 -13.59 -15.29
C GLU A 97 14.25 -13.40 -13.78
N ALA A 98 14.53 -12.21 -13.24
CA ALA A 98 14.30 -11.88 -11.84
C ALA A 98 12.82 -11.91 -11.46
N VAL A 99 11.93 -11.38 -12.31
CA VAL A 99 10.48 -11.46 -12.13
C VAL A 99 10.01 -12.91 -12.12
N ASN A 100 10.49 -13.74 -13.06
CA ASN A 100 10.12 -15.15 -13.10
C ASN A 100 10.67 -15.94 -11.90
N ARG A 101 11.80 -15.53 -11.33
CA ARG A 101 12.36 -16.14 -10.12
C ARG A 101 11.59 -15.73 -8.87
N ALA A 102 11.05 -14.51 -8.81
CA ALA A 102 10.28 -14.03 -7.67
C ALA A 102 8.95 -14.81 -7.48
N PRO A 103 8.39 -14.83 -6.25
CA PRO A 103 7.09 -15.45 -6.00
C PRO A 103 6.00 -14.82 -6.87
N ARG A 104 5.04 -15.64 -7.30
CA ARG A 104 3.90 -15.24 -8.14
C ARG A 104 3.17 -14.02 -7.58
N TRP A 105 2.98 -13.96 -6.26
CA TRP A 105 2.29 -12.88 -5.58
C TRP A 105 3.03 -11.52 -5.58
N LEU A 106 4.29 -11.46 -6.03
CA LEU A 106 5.10 -10.25 -6.18
C LEU A 106 5.36 -9.83 -7.62
N ARG A 107 5.10 -10.69 -8.60
CA ARG A 107 5.55 -10.49 -9.98
C ARG A 107 4.97 -9.22 -10.60
N HIS A 108 3.76 -8.82 -10.25
CA HIS A 108 3.11 -7.64 -10.82
C HIS A 108 3.74 -6.35 -10.32
N GLU A 109 3.93 -6.23 -9.01
CA GLU A 109 4.58 -5.10 -8.36
C GLU A 109 6.03 -4.98 -8.84
N LEU A 110 6.76 -6.10 -8.89
CA LEU A 110 8.13 -6.12 -9.37
C LEU A 110 8.25 -5.74 -10.85
N THR A 111 7.38 -6.30 -11.71
CA THR A 111 7.29 -5.93 -13.13
C THR A 111 7.01 -4.44 -13.27
N TRP A 112 6.03 -3.94 -12.53
CA TRP A 112 5.67 -2.53 -12.58
C TRP A 112 6.85 -1.65 -12.21
N VAL A 113 7.49 -1.88 -11.06
CA VAL A 113 8.66 -1.10 -10.61
C VAL A 113 9.80 -1.14 -11.63
N PHE A 114 10.16 -2.31 -12.17
CA PHE A 114 11.22 -2.39 -13.18
C PHE A 114 10.89 -1.61 -14.45
N THR A 115 9.64 -1.62 -14.90
CA THR A 115 9.26 -0.81 -16.05
C THR A 115 9.28 0.70 -15.77
N GLN A 116 9.29 1.13 -14.50
CA GLN A 116 9.41 2.54 -14.13
C GLN A 116 10.86 3.05 -14.05
N ILE A 117 11.86 2.18 -14.17
CA ILE A 117 13.28 2.56 -14.02
C ILE A 117 14.11 2.25 -15.28
N PRO A 118 15.23 2.97 -15.51
CA PRO A 118 16.15 2.73 -16.63
C PRO A 118 16.71 1.30 -16.67
N ALA A 119 17.09 0.84 -17.86
CA ALA A 119 17.60 -0.52 -18.07
C ALA A 119 18.81 -0.88 -17.19
N ASP A 120 19.77 0.05 -17.00
CA ASP A 120 20.94 -0.19 -16.15
C ASP A 120 20.54 -0.40 -14.68
N ASP A 121 19.53 0.33 -14.20
CA ASP A 121 18.99 0.15 -12.84
C ASP A 121 18.17 -1.14 -12.73
N GLN A 122 17.41 -1.50 -13.78
CA GLN A 122 16.73 -2.80 -13.84
C GLN A 122 17.73 -3.95 -13.66
N ASP A 123 18.80 -3.97 -14.45
CA ASP A 123 19.82 -5.02 -14.40
C ASP A 123 20.53 -5.06 -13.04
N LEU A 124 20.80 -3.89 -12.43
CA LEU A 124 21.39 -3.78 -11.10
C LEU A 124 20.53 -4.45 -10.01
N TRP A 125 19.23 -4.13 -9.96
CA TRP A 125 18.33 -4.66 -8.95
C TRP A 125 17.89 -6.10 -9.26
N ALA A 126 17.78 -6.47 -10.54
CA ALA A 126 17.50 -7.83 -10.97
C ALA A 126 18.62 -8.80 -10.56
N ALA A 127 19.89 -8.38 -10.66
CA ALA A 127 21.03 -9.19 -10.25
C ALA A 127 20.93 -9.60 -8.77
N ALA A 128 20.48 -8.72 -7.88
CA ALA A 128 20.33 -9.06 -6.46
C ALA A 128 19.27 -10.14 -6.20
N ILE A 129 18.20 -10.20 -7.00
CA ILE A 129 17.17 -11.24 -6.89
C ILE A 129 17.67 -12.55 -7.54
N HIS A 130 18.33 -12.44 -8.69
CA HIS A 130 18.84 -13.58 -9.44
C HIS A 130 19.95 -14.32 -8.67
N ASP A 131 20.92 -13.57 -8.14
CA ASP A 131 22.10 -14.11 -7.45
C ASP A 131 21.80 -14.54 -6.00
N ALA A 132 20.63 -14.17 -5.47
CA ALA A 132 20.20 -14.56 -4.14
C ALA A 132 19.99 -16.08 -4.04
N ASN A 133 20.49 -16.67 -2.95
CA ASN A 133 20.17 -18.04 -2.58
C ASN A 133 18.85 -18.08 -1.82
N ASP A 134 18.08 -19.17 -1.99
CA ASP A 134 17.00 -19.47 -1.05
C ASP A 134 17.57 -19.58 0.39
N PRO A 135 16.84 -19.10 1.41
CA PRO A 135 15.45 -18.65 1.33
C PRO A 135 15.25 -17.15 0.99
N TYR A 136 16.31 -16.37 0.75
CA TYR A 136 16.26 -14.89 0.76
C TYR A 136 15.56 -14.21 -0.44
N VAL A 137 15.18 -14.99 -1.46
CA VAL A 137 14.80 -14.45 -2.77
C VAL A 137 13.53 -13.60 -2.67
N ASP A 138 12.55 -14.06 -1.90
CA ASP A 138 11.27 -13.37 -1.72
C ASP A 138 11.40 -12.09 -0.90
N GLU A 139 12.23 -12.04 0.14
CA GLU A 139 12.49 -10.81 0.90
C GLU A 139 13.17 -9.73 0.06
N ILE A 140 14.16 -10.13 -0.75
CA ILE A 140 14.87 -9.21 -1.64
C ILE A 140 13.90 -8.73 -2.73
N ALA A 141 13.14 -9.64 -3.35
CA ALA A 141 12.14 -9.29 -4.36
C ALA A 141 11.07 -8.35 -3.78
N PHE A 142 10.59 -8.60 -2.56
CA PHE A 142 9.64 -7.74 -1.86
C PHE A 142 10.19 -6.34 -1.64
N ALA A 143 11.43 -6.24 -1.14
CA ALA A 143 12.08 -4.95 -0.89
C ALA A 143 12.25 -4.12 -2.18
N VAL A 144 12.58 -4.77 -3.31
CA VAL A 144 12.65 -4.10 -4.62
C VAL A 144 11.26 -3.69 -5.10
N ALA A 145 10.29 -4.60 -5.09
CA ALA A 145 8.93 -4.39 -5.59
C ALA A 145 8.16 -3.29 -4.85
N HIS A 146 8.50 -3.03 -3.58
CA HIS A 146 7.85 -2.03 -2.74
C HIS A 146 8.70 -0.80 -2.44
N SER A 147 9.87 -0.69 -3.07
CA SER A 147 10.66 0.54 -3.08
C SER A 147 10.19 1.48 -4.20
N SER A 148 10.23 2.79 -3.93
CA SER A 148 9.87 3.77 -4.96
C SER A 148 10.89 3.78 -6.12
N PRO A 149 10.45 3.95 -7.39
CA PRO A 149 11.35 4.11 -8.52
C PRO A 149 12.38 5.23 -8.30
N GLN A 150 11.99 6.29 -7.59
CA GLN A 150 12.86 7.42 -7.24
C GLN A 150 14.00 6.99 -6.29
N TYR A 151 13.74 6.12 -5.31
CA TYR A 151 14.80 5.57 -4.45
C TYR A 151 15.73 4.65 -5.24
N LEU A 152 15.18 3.74 -6.04
CA LEU A 152 15.94 2.75 -6.81
C LEU A 152 16.87 3.39 -7.85
N THR A 153 16.58 4.63 -8.27
CA THR A 153 17.37 5.42 -9.24
C THR A 153 18.11 6.61 -8.60
N SER A 154 18.01 6.81 -7.28
CA SER A 154 18.57 7.98 -6.58
C SER A 154 20.10 7.98 -6.48
N GLY A 155 20.73 6.81 -6.62
CA GLY A 155 22.13 6.59 -6.28
C GLY A 155 22.41 6.40 -4.78
N TYR A 156 21.40 6.53 -3.90
CA TYR A 156 21.52 6.20 -2.48
C TYR A 156 21.26 4.71 -2.21
N GLY A 157 20.42 4.08 -3.03
CA GLY A 157 20.03 2.69 -2.88
C GLY A 157 21.19 1.71 -3.16
N SER A 158 21.22 0.62 -2.41
CA SER A 158 22.22 -0.44 -2.54
C SER A 158 21.58 -1.82 -2.56
N PRO A 159 21.76 -2.63 -3.61
CA PRO A 159 21.28 -4.02 -3.63
C PRO A 159 21.93 -4.87 -2.53
N ASP A 160 23.21 -4.62 -2.21
CA ASP A 160 23.92 -5.28 -1.10
C ASP A 160 23.23 -5.04 0.25
N LEU A 161 22.59 -3.88 0.44
CA LEU A 161 21.81 -3.61 1.65
C LEU A 161 20.58 -4.51 1.74
N PHE A 162 19.88 -4.74 0.62
CA PHE A 162 18.68 -5.59 0.61
C PHE A 162 19.04 -7.05 0.85
N VAL A 163 20.12 -7.53 0.21
CA VAL A 163 20.68 -8.86 0.47
C VAL A 163 21.07 -9.00 1.94
N ARG A 164 21.85 -8.03 2.47
CA ARG A 164 22.31 -8.10 3.86
C ARG A 164 21.15 -8.02 4.85
N ASN A 165 20.11 -7.23 4.54
CA ASN A 165 18.91 -7.15 5.35
C ASN A 165 18.18 -8.48 5.43
N ALA A 166 18.03 -9.21 4.31
CA ALA A 166 17.43 -10.55 4.31
C ALA A 166 18.28 -11.53 5.14
N GLU A 167 19.59 -11.59 4.92
CA GLU A 167 20.50 -12.45 5.71
C GLU A 167 20.42 -12.18 7.21
N LEU A 168 20.43 -10.90 7.61
CA LEU A 168 20.36 -10.49 9.01
C LEU A 168 19.06 -10.91 9.70
N ILE A 169 17.96 -11.06 8.98
CA ILE A 169 16.71 -11.57 9.56
C ILE A 169 16.92 -13.00 10.09
N TYR A 170 17.55 -13.85 9.29
CA TYR A 170 17.83 -15.24 9.65
C TYR A 170 18.95 -15.36 10.69
N GLU A 171 20.01 -14.54 10.58
CA GLU A 171 21.09 -14.50 11.58
C GLU A 171 20.58 -14.07 12.95
N ASN A 172 19.72 -13.04 12.99
CA ASN A 172 19.12 -12.58 14.24
C ASN A 172 18.17 -13.66 14.79
N ALA A 173 17.32 -14.28 13.95
CA ALA A 173 16.42 -15.34 14.38
C ALA A 173 17.17 -16.50 15.04
N ALA A 174 18.32 -16.90 14.48
CA ALA A 174 19.15 -17.97 15.04
C ALA A 174 19.72 -17.67 16.44
N ALA A 175 19.70 -16.40 16.87
CA ALA A 175 20.16 -15.95 18.19
C ALA A 175 19.01 -15.76 19.21
N LEU A 176 17.75 -16.03 18.83
CA LEU A 176 16.57 -15.66 19.61
C LEU A 176 15.66 -16.88 19.85
N ASP A 177 15.27 -17.13 21.11
CA ASP A 177 14.46 -18.31 21.47
C ASP A 177 12.94 -18.09 21.30
N TYR A 178 12.50 -16.84 21.13
CA TYR A 178 11.07 -16.48 21.09
C TYR A 178 10.50 -16.36 19.67
N VAL A 179 11.32 -16.48 18.64
CA VAL A 179 10.93 -16.29 17.24
C VAL A 179 11.70 -17.25 16.34
N GLU A 180 11.01 -17.85 15.37
CA GLU A 180 11.62 -18.60 14.27
C GLU A 180 11.11 -18.05 12.93
N VAL A 181 11.98 -18.03 11.92
CA VAL A 181 11.57 -17.75 10.53
C VAL A 181 11.12 -19.05 9.89
N ILE A 182 9.97 -19.02 9.24
CA ILE A 182 9.31 -20.14 8.58
C ILE A 182 9.25 -19.87 7.09
N ASP A 183 9.91 -20.74 6.32
CA ASP A 183 9.88 -20.70 4.86
C ASP A 183 8.85 -21.71 4.32
N VAL A 184 7.98 -21.26 3.42
CA VAL A 184 6.97 -22.08 2.74
C VAL A 184 7.32 -22.18 1.27
N GLY A 185 7.91 -23.31 0.87
CA GLY A 185 8.39 -23.52 -0.49
C GLY A 185 9.76 -22.89 -0.73
N SER A 186 10.13 -22.73 -2.00
CA SER A 186 11.36 -22.08 -2.45
C SER A 186 11.23 -21.68 -3.91
N SER A 187 12.16 -20.85 -4.39
CA SER A 187 12.21 -20.41 -5.79
C SER A 187 12.29 -21.57 -6.80
N ASP A 188 12.86 -22.70 -6.39
CA ASP A 188 12.97 -23.91 -7.22
C ASP A 188 11.80 -24.90 -7.09
N SER A 189 10.93 -24.77 -6.07
CA SER A 189 9.98 -25.83 -5.70
C SER A 189 8.50 -25.44 -5.79
N ASN A 190 8.16 -24.16 -5.68
CA ASN A 190 6.78 -23.66 -5.75
C ASN A 190 6.77 -22.26 -6.36
N ASP A 191 5.78 -21.94 -7.19
CA ASP A 191 5.59 -20.62 -7.79
C ASP A 191 5.13 -19.56 -6.75
N ASP A 192 4.49 -20.01 -5.66
CA ASP A 192 3.84 -19.14 -4.66
C ASP A 192 4.52 -19.26 -3.28
N TYR A 193 5.85 -19.34 -3.27
CA TYR A 193 6.64 -19.46 -2.05
C TYR A 193 6.68 -18.14 -1.26
N TYR A 194 6.86 -18.24 0.06
CA TYR A 194 6.99 -17.07 0.94
C TYR A 194 7.58 -17.45 2.29
N SER A 195 8.03 -16.43 3.02
CA SER A 195 8.51 -16.53 4.40
C SER A 195 7.57 -15.81 5.37
N THR A 196 7.60 -16.23 6.64
CA THR A 196 6.97 -15.53 7.76
C THR A 196 7.73 -15.81 9.06
N THR A 197 7.27 -15.24 10.17
CA THR A 197 7.81 -15.48 11.51
C THR A 197 6.78 -16.17 12.40
N ARG A 198 7.19 -17.19 13.15
CA ARG A 198 6.41 -17.78 14.25
C ARG A 198 6.95 -17.29 15.59
N TYR A 199 6.07 -16.78 16.44
CA TYR A 199 6.40 -16.24 17.75
C TYR A 199 5.93 -17.12 18.88
N VAL A 200 6.71 -17.19 19.95
CA VAL A 200 6.25 -17.64 21.26
C VAL A 200 5.66 -16.44 22.01
N GLN A 201 4.36 -16.46 22.29
CA GLN A 201 3.63 -15.34 22.91
C GLN A 201 2.88 -15.80 24.17
N SER A 202 2.66 -14.87 25.08
CA SER A 202 1.99 -15.11 26.36
C SER A 202 0.66 -14.36 26.42
N PHE A 203 -0.38 -15.00 26.95
CA PHE A 203 -1.71 -14.41 27.07
C PHE A 203 -2.22 -14.53 28.50
N ILE A 204 -2.62 -13.41 29.08
CA ILE A 204 -3.21 -13.37 30.43
C ILE A 204 -4.75 -13.38 30.35
N ALA A 205 -5.32 -12.74 29.33
CA ALA A 205 -6.76 -12.62 29.15
C ALA A 205 -7.43 -13.99 28.93
N GLY A 206 -8.52 -14.26 29.65
CA GLY A 206 -9.30 -15.50 29.52
C GLY A 206 -8.81 -16.70 30.35
N THR A 207 -7.69 -16.58 31.06
CA THR A 207 -7.20 -17.65 31.95
C THR A 207 -7.97 -17.63 33.28
N ARG A 208 -8.57 -18.77 33.66
CA ARG A 208 -9.38 -18.88 34.90
C ARG A 208 -8.58 -18.66 36.19
N SER A 209 -7.26 -18.67 36.12
CA SER A 209 -6.33 -18.62 37.26
C SER A 209 -5.44 -17.36 37.28
N GLY A 210 -5.51 -16.49 36.27
CA GLY A 210 -4.53 -15.39 36.11
C GLY A 210 -3.10 -15.89 35.83
N VAL A 211 -2.95 -17.16 35.42
CA VAL A 211 -1.67 -17.75 35.05
C VAL A 211 -1.53 -17.59 33.54
N PRO A 212 -0.46 -16.95 33.04
CA PRO A 212 -0.29 -16.74 31.60
C PRO A 212 -0.23 -18.07 30.85
N SER A 213 -0.92 -18.16 29.71
CA SER A 213 -0.77 -19.26 28.75
C SER A 213 0.22 -18.87 27.67
N VAL A 214 1.20 -19.72 27.41
CA VAL A 214 2.17 -19.55 26.33
C VAL A 214 1.73 -20.37 25.12
N THR A 215 1.70 -19.75 23.95
CA THR A 215 1.36 -20.38 22.66
C THR A 215 2.29 -19.90 21.56
N THR A 216 2.30 -20.61 20.44
CA THR A 216 3.03 -20.24 19.23
C THR A 216 2.07 -19.73 18.16
N ILE A 217 2.38 -18.58 17.55
CA ILE A 217 1.52 -17.93 16.54
C ILE A 217 2.37 -17.49 15.35
N ASP A 218 1.87 -17.75 14.14
CA ASP A 218 2.48 -17.31 12.89
C ASP A 218 1.98 -15.89 12.57
N ALA A 219 2.90 -14.98 12.25
CA ALA A 219 2.50 -13.69 11.72
C ALA A 219 1.84 -13.86 10.34
N PRO A 220 0.80 -13.05 10.02
CA PRO A 220 0.36 -12.89 8.66
C PRO A 220 1.51 -12.48 7.75
N ARG A 221 1.52 -12.97 6.51
CA ARG A 221 2.56 -12.67 5.51
C ARG A 221 2.85 -11.17 5.44
N ASP A 222 1.81 -10.36 5.25
CA ASP A 222 1.95 -8.92 5.12
C ASP A 222 2.55 -8.26 6.38
N VAL A 223 2.29 -8.83 7.57
CA VAL A 223 2.90 -8.32 8.81
C VAL A 223 4.41 -8.57 8.82
N TYR A 224 4.85 -9.75 8.37
CA TYR A 224 6.27 -10.06 8.25
C TYR A 224 6.95 -9.15 7.22
N TYR A 225 6.43 -9.06 6.00
CA TYR A 225 7.13 -8.32 4.95
C TYR A 225 7.15 -6.79 5.17
N TRP A 226 6.03 -6.19 5.60
CA TRP A 226 6.01 -4.73 5.78
C TRP A 226 6.75 -4.24 7.02
N TYR A 227 6.76 -5.06 8.08
CA TYR A 227 7.18 -4.61 9.41
C TYR A 227 8.33 -5.40 9.99
N VAL A 228 8.87 -6.38 9.27
CA VAL A 228 10.17 -7.02 9.57
C VAL A 228 11.08 -6.91 8.36
N VAL A 229 10.63 -7.27 7.16
CA VAL A 229 11.49 -7.32 5.95
C VAL A 229 11.82 -5.95 5.38
N HIS A 230 10.83 -5.09 5.14
CA HIS A 230 11.05 -3.83 4.44
C HIS A 230 12.12 -2.97 5.15
N PRO A 231 13.18 -2.53 4.45
CA PRO A 231 14.39 -1.98 5.07
C PRO A 231 14.23 -0.54 5.58
N LYS A 232 13.18 0.15 5.10
CA LYS A 232 12.75 1.46 5.60
C LYS A 232 11.82 1.33 6.80
N VAL A 233 11.98 2.18 7.79
CA VAL A 233 11.18 2.25 9.02
C VAL A 233 10.09 3.31 8.88
N SER A 234 10.47 4.56 8.61
CA SER A 234 9.52 5.69 8.53
C SER A 234 9.85 6.61 7.35
N SER A 235 10.82 7.51 7.49
CA SER A 235 11.14 8.59 6.55
C SER A 235 12.57 8.53 6.02
N GLU A 236 13.45 7.79 6.71
CA GLU A 236 14.87 7.74 6.43
C GLU A 236 15.18 7.07 5.09
N ILE A 237 16.32 7.42 4.50
CA ILE A 237 16.86 6.76 3.30
C ILE A 237 17.41 5.38 3.71
N PRO A 238 16.92 4.25 3.16
CA PRO A 238 17.53 2.95 3.42
C PRO A 238 18.95 2.92 2.87
N ALA A 239 19.95 2.95 3.74
CA ALA A 239 21.35 3.03 3.35
C ALA A 239 22.28 2.44 4.43
N PHE A 240 23.53 2.20 4.06
CA PHE A 240 24.60 2.02 5.03
C PHE A 240 25.01 3.39 5.57
N ILE A 241 25.02 3.54 6.90
CA ILE A 241 25.19 4.82 7.59
C ILE A 241 26.46 4.79 8.44
N ASP A 242 27.33 5.78 8.28
CA ASP A 242 28.40 6.08 9.24
C ASP A 242 27.76 6.79 10.47
N PRO A 243 27.64 6.10 11.61
CA PRO A 243 26.93 6.64 12.77
C PRO A 243 27.63 7.85 13.40
N HIS A 244 28.93 8.03 13.15
CA HIS A 244 29.74 9.07 13.78
C HIS A 244 29.73 10.40 13.00
N LEU A 245 29.16 10.41 11.80
CA LEU A 245 28.99 11.62 11.00
C LEU A 245 27.65 12.29 11.32
N VAL A 246 27.69 13.61 11.50
CA VAL A 246 26.51 14.44 11.75
C VAL A 246 25.60 14.42 10.52
N GLU A 247 24.32 14.22 10.77
CA GLU A 247 23.25 14.23 9.76
C GLU A 247 22.67 15.64 9.61
N SER A 248 22.51 16.13 8.39
CA SER A 248 21.87 17.42 8.15
C SER A 248 20.36 17.30 8.33
N ASN A 249 19.77 18.15 9.18
CA ASN A 249 18.31 18.29 9.33
C ASN A 249 17.57 18.79 8.06
N ARG A 250 18.27 18.94 6.93
CA ARG A 250 17.70 19.38 5.66
C ARG A 250 17.70 18.26 4.62
N SER A 251 18.71 17.41 4.62
CA SER A 251 19.02 16.49 3.52
C SER A 251 19.17 15.05 3.97
N HIS A 252 19.48 14.80 5.25
CA HIS A 252 19.48 13.47 5.87
C HIS A 252 20.30 12.41 5.11
N ASN A 253 21.37 12.83 4.42
CA ASN A 253 22.11 11.96 3.49
C ASN A 253 23.64 12.08 3.58
N GLU A 254 24.19 13.00 4.38
CA GLU A 254 25.64 13.25 4.45
C GLU A 254 26.42 12.15 5.19
N ASN A 255 25.72 11.34 5.99
CA ASN A 255 26.28 10.22 6.73
C ASN A 255 26.10 8.88 6.01
N ILE A 256 25.58 8.88 4.76
CA ILE A 256 25.55 7.67 3.93
C ILE A 256 26.98 7.31 3.51
N ALA A 257 27.42 6.10 3.88
CA ALA A 257 28.75 5.60 3.58
C ALA A 257 28.73 4.09 3.34
N PRO A 258 29.49 3.55 2.37
CA PRO A 258 29.57 2.11 2.19
C PRO A 258 30.34 1.45 3.36
N PRO A 259 30.15 0.14 3.59
CA PRO A 259 30.99 -0.62 4.49
C PRO A 259 32.50 -0.52 4.11
N PRO A 260 33.42 -0.57 5.09
CA PRO A 260 33.19 -0.79 6.51
C PRO A 260 32.89 0.47 7.32
N ALA A 261 32.85 1.66 6.70
CA ALA A 261 32.58 2.90 7.42
C ALA A 261 31.11 3.01 7.82
N GLY A 262 30.20 2.68 6.89
CA GLY A 262 28.78 2.61 7.19
C GLY A 262 28.30 1.22 7.59
N ALA A 263 27.24 1.19 8.38
CA ALA A 263 26.55 -0.01 8.83
C ALA A 263 25.04 0.11 8.57
N PHE A 264 24.36 -1.01 8.37
CA PHE A 264 22.90 -1.04 8.30
C PHE A 264 22.31 -1.12 9.71
N TRP A 265 21.19 -0.43 9.97
CA TRP A 265 20.63 -0.31 11.31
C TRP A 265 20.32 -1.66 11.96
N ARG A 266 19.89 -2.66 11.18
CA ARG A 266 19.52 -3.97 11.74
C ARG A 266 20.69 -4.66 12.41
N ASP A 267 21.86 -4.63 11.77
CA ASP A 267 23.09 -5.20 12.33
C ASP A 267 23.62 -4.31 13.45
N TYR A 268 23.71 -3.00 13.20
CA TYR A 268 24.28 -2.05 14.13
C TYR A 268 23.55 -2.07 15.48
N LEU A 269 22.24 -1.90 15.50
CA LEU A 269 21.47 -1.85 16.75
C LEU A 269 21.47 -3.20 17.48
N PHE A 270 21.53 -4.32 16.76
CA PHE A 270 21.48 -5.65 17.35
C PHE A 270 22.83 -6.04 18.00
N ASN A 271 23.94 -5.78 17.30
CA ASN A 271 25.25 -6.34 17.63
C ASN A 271 26.23 -5.33 18.25
N HIS A 272 26.03 -4.02 18.06
CA HIS A 272 26.92 -2.98 18.59
C HIS A 272 26.48 -2.47 19.97
N ALA A 273 27.45 -1.98 20.74
CA ALA A 273 27.19 -1.12 21.89
C ALA A 273 28.35 -0.16 22.13
N ASP A 274 28.03 1.10 22.39
CA ASP A 274 29.03 2.08 22.80
C ASP A 274 29.54 1.82 24.22
N PRO A 275 30.75 2.28 24.58
CA PRO A 275 31.32 2.04 25.90
C PRO A 275 30.40 2.50 27.04
N GLY A 276 29.93 1.55 27.86
CA GLY A 276 29.04 1.82 28.98
C GLY A 276 27.55 1.57 28.69
N TYR A 277 27.21 1.25 27.45
CA TYR A 277 25.85 0.93 27.02
C TYR A 277 25.64 -0.58 26.83
N PRO A 278 24.41 -1.08 26.97
CA PRO A 278 24.12 -2.50 26.79
C PRO A 278 24.05 -2.91 25.31
N VAL A 279 24.50 -4.12 24.99
CA VAL A 279 24.22 -4.78 23.70
C VAL A 279 22.77 -5.26 23.68
N LEU A 280 22.05 -4.98 22.59
CA LEU A 280 20.64 -5.38 22.45
C LEU A 280 20.49 -6.90 22.40
N ARG A 281 21.26 -7.57 21.53
CA ARG A 281 21.26 -9.05 21.39
C ARG A 281 21.41 -9.78 22.72
N ASP A 282 22.32 -9.35 23.59
CA ASP A 282 22.58 -10.00 24.88
C ASP A 282 21.40 -9.94 25.86
N ARG A 283 20.52 -8.95 25.70
CA ARG A 283 19.27 -8.84 26.46
C ARG A 283 18.20 -9.74 25.85
N LEU A 284 18.06 -9.71 24.53
CA LEU A 284 17.06 -10.49 23.79
C LEU A 284 17.31 -12.00 23.87
N SER A 285 18.58 -12.44 23.90
CA SER A 285 18.95 -13.86 23.97
C SER A 285 18.57 -14.54 25.30
N ARG A 286 17.96 -13.79 26.24
CA ARG A 286 17.45 -14.30 27.52
C ARG A 286 15.92 -14.36 27.54
N CYS A 287 15.27 -13.84 26.50
CA CYS A 287 13.84 -13.77 26.40
C CYS A 287 13.29 -15.07 25.80
N THR A 288 12.27 -15.64 26.44
CA THR A 288 11.61 -16.86 25.94
C THR A 288 10.25 -16.58 25.30
N ILE A 289 9.77 -15.33 25.39
CA ILE A 289 8.52 -14.88 24.76
C ILE A 289 8.75 -13.53 24.06
N ALA A 290 8.03 -13.29 22.96
CA ALA A 290 8.09 -12.03 22.24
C ALA A 290 7.44 -10.89 23.06
N GLY A 291 6.29 -11.19 23.68
CA GLY A 291 5.51 -10.25 24.48
C GLY A 291 4.34 -10.94 25.17
N ASP A 292 3.66 -10.19 26.04
CA ASP A 292 2.38 -10.59 26.64
C ASP A 292 1.18 -9.69 26.22
N GLY A 293 1.46 -8.71 25.35
CA GLY A 293 0.50 -7.74 24.83
C GLY A 293 0.01 -6.67 25.82
N THR A 294 0.44 -6.68 27.08
CA THR A 294 -0.14 -5.83 28.15
C THR A 294 0.88 -5.24 29.12
N SER A 295 2.13 -5.71 29.11
CA SER A 295 3.18 -5.21 29.96
C SER A 295 4.52 -5.18 29.23
N LEU A 296 5.38 -4.23 29.61
CA LEU A 296 6.79 -4.20 29.23
C LEU A 296 7.66 -4.92 30.28
N GLY A 297 7.03 -5.76 31.11
CA GLY A 297 7.68 -6.55 32.16
C GLY A 297 7.90 -8.00 31.74
N GLY A 298 8.40 -8.79 32.69
CA GLY A 298 8.79 -10.18 32.45
C GLY A 298 10.02 -10.27 31.53
N ASP A 299 10.57 -11.47 31.36
CA ASP A 299 11.67 -11.72 30.42
C ASP A 299 11.16 -11.72 28.95
N SER A 300 10.33 -10.74 28.58
CA SER A 300 9.76 -10.57 27.24
C SER A 300 10.68 -9.77 26.32
N ALA A 301 10.67 -10.08 25.04
CA ALA A 301 11.51 -9.43 24.05
C ALA A 301 11.17 -7.93 23.90
N ILE A 302 9.88 -7.58 23.80
CA ILE A 302 9.46 -6.17 23.72
C ILE A 302 9.86 -5.36 24.97
N GLY A 303 9.76 -5.97 26.16
CA GLY A 303 10.24 -5.38 27.40
C GLY A 303 11.75 -5.19 27.41
N ALA A 304 12.51 -6.15 26.88
CA ALA A 304 13.96 -6.07 26.74
C ALA A 304 14.41 -4.98 25.77
N VAL A 305 13.73 -4.83 24.61
CA VAL A 305 13.94 -3.72 23.66
C VAL A 305 13.69 -2.38 24.36
N ASN A 306 12.53 -2.23 25.01
CA ASN A 306 12.18 -1.00 25.73
C ASN A 306 13.19 -0.65 26.83
N GLY A 307 13.61 -1.64 27.61
CA GLY A 307 14.65 -1.48 28.64
C GLY A 307 16.04 -1.16 28.08
N TRP A 308 16.34 -1.58 26.84
CA TRP A 308 17.56 -1.21 26.11
C TRP A 308 17.49 0.25 25.63
N ILE A 309 16.36 0.69 25.07
CA ILE A 309 16.14 2.08 24.65
C ILE A 309 16.32 3.03 25.85
N ASN A 310 15.67 2.73 26.98
CA ASN A 310 15.77 3.55 28.19
C ASN A 310 17.17 3.61 28.79
N ALA A 311 17.99 2.58 28.56
CA ALA A 311 19.39 2.57 28.97
C ALA A 311 20.29 3.32 27.99
N SER A 312 19.85 3.49 26.75
CA SER A 312 20.66 4.02 25.64
C SER A 312 20.33 5.45 25.25
N MET A 313 19.14 5.95 25.60
CA MET A 313 18.64 7.25 25.17
C MET A 313 18.27 8.15 26.34
N SER A 314 18.53 9.45 26.19
CA SER A 314 18.01 10.51 27.05
C SER A 314 17.04 11.42 26.27
N PHE A 315 15.88 11.71 26.87
CA PHE A 315 14.85 12.54 26.24
C PHE A 315 15.23 14.03 26.26
N THR A 316 16.01 14.45 25.26
CA THR A 316 16.48 15.81 25.06
C THR A 316 16.85 16.03 23.59
N SER A 317 17.18 17.26 23.21
CA SER A 317 17.60 17.56 21.84
C SER A 317 18.59 18.70 21.82
N GLU A 318 19.43 18.71 20.79
CA GLU A 318 20.32 19.82 20.44
C GLU A 318 20.04 20.28 19.00
N GLY A 319 21.05 20.83 18.30
CA GLY A 319 20.89 21.33 16.93
C GLY A 319 20.57 20.24 15.90
N GLU A 320 21.21 19.08 15.98
CA GLU A 320 20.99 17.95 15.06
C GLU A 320 19.72 17.16 15.40
N ARG A 321 18.95 16.74 14.40
CA ARG A 321 17.71 15.97 14.48
C ARG A 321 17.79 14.82 13.46
N PRO A 322 18.52 13.74 13.77
CA PRO A 322 18.76 12.66 12.82
C PRO A 322 17.52 11.78 12.64
N HIS A 323 17.31 11.24 11.44
CA HIS A 323 16.29 10.22 11.17
C HIS A 323 16.90 8.80 11.12
N GLN A 324 18.20 8.69 10.84
CA GLN A 324 18.87 7.40 10.71
C GLN A 324 19.01 6.70 12.08
N PRO A 325 18.50 5.46 12.28
CA PRO A 325 18.53 4.80 13.58
C PRO A 325 19.94 4.60 14.15
N ASN A 326 20.95 4.32 13.31
CA ASN A 326 22.34 4.20 13.76
C ASN A 326 22.84 5.51 14.37
N ARG A 327 22.53 6.64 13.71
CA ARG A 327 22.94 7.97 14.15
C ARG A 327 22.20 8.39 15.41
N ILE A 328 20.90 8.07 15.49
CA ILE A 328 20.10 8.30 16.70
C ILE A 328 20.73 7.55 17.90
N TYR A 329 21.12 6.28 17.72
CA TYR A 329 21.76 5.50 18.79
C TYR A 329 23.11 6.09 19.22
N ASP A 330 24.03 6.36 18.29
CA ASP A 330 25.36 6.93 18.58
C ASP A 330 25.27 8.25 19.36
N LYS A 331 24.24 9.04 19.07
CA LYS A 331 24.01 10.32 19.73
C LYS A 331 23.45 10.19 21.15
N HIS A 332 22.81 9.07 21.47
CA HIS A 332 22.17 8.78 22.76
C HIS A 332 21.11 9.80 23.24
N ILE A 333 20.61 10.68 22.37
CA ILE A 333 19.61 11.71 22.71
C ILE A 333 18.58 11.88 21.60
N GLY A 334 17.33 12.17 21.98
CA GLY A 334 16.24 12.37 21.02
C GLY A 334 14.94 12.89 21.66
N ARG A 335 13.99 13.29 20.83
CA ARG A 335 12.58 13.55 21.19
C ARG A 335 11.70 12.44 20.62
N CYS A 336 10.38 12.64 20.62
CA CYS A 336 9.44 11.60 20.18
C CYS A 336 9.72 11.07 18.77
N GLY A 337 10.16 11.90 17.82
CA GLY A 337 10.58 11.46 16.48
C GLY A 337 11.73 10.46 16.53
N GLU A 338 12.87 10.87 17.09
CA GLU A 338 14.05 9.99 17.17
C GLU A 338 13.79 8.73 18.01
N TYR A 339 12.98 8.84 19.07
CA TYR A 339 12.56 7.67 19.85
C TYR A 339 11.68 6.73 19.02
N ALA A 340 10.76 7.24 18.21
CA ALA A 340 9.88 6.42 17.38
C ALA A 340 10.67 5.67 16.30
N ASP A 341 11.61 6.36 15.65
CA ASP A 341 12.46 5.76 14.60
C ASP A 341 13.40 4.70 15.19
N LEU A 342 14.08 5.02 16.30
CA LEU A 342 14.96 4.06 16.99
C LEU A 342 14.17 2.86 17.54
N ALA A 343 13.00 3.09 18.13
CA ALA A 343 12.19 2.03 18.73
C ALA A 343 11.67 1.05 17.67
N ALA A 344 11.16 1.57 16.55
CA ALA A 344 10.75 0.72 15.44
C ALA A 344 11.93 -0.05 14.86
N ALA A 345 13.07 0.60 14.58
CA ALA A 345 14.27 -0.08 14.10
C ALA A 345 14.78 -1.17 15.07
N ALA A 346 14.85 -0.87 16.38
CA ALA A 346 15.30 -1.83 17.39
C ALA A 346 14.33 -3.01 17.55
N ALA A 347 13.02 -2.77 17.53
CA ALA A 347 12.02 -3.84 17.55
C ALA A 347 12.12 -4.72 16.29
N ARG A 348 12.26 -4.12 15.11
CA ARG A 348 12.44 -4.87 13.85
C ARG A 348 13.77 -5.64 13.82
N ALA A 349 14.84 -5.11 14.41
CA ALA A 349 16.10 -5.84 14.58
C ALA A 349 15.95 -7.05 15.53
N ALA A 350 15.08 -6.92 16.53
CA ALA A 350 14.64 -8.02 17.39
C ALA A 350 13.58 -8.94 16.74
N LEU A 351 13.29 -8.76 15.45
CA LEU A 351 12.26 -9.45 14.67
C LEU A 351 10.85 -9.31 15.25
N ILE A 352 10.56 -8.22 15.96
CA ILE A 352 9.21 -7.88 16.43
C ILE A 352 8.60 -6.92 15.39
N PRO A 353 7.47 -7.28 14.74
CA PRO A 353 6.86 -6.42 13.73
C PRO A 353 6.41 -5.12 14.39
N CYS A 354 6.93 -3.99 13.90
CA CYS A 354 6.74 -2.69 14.53
C CYS A 354 6.54 -1.58 13.50
N THR A 355 5.70 -0.59 13.82
CA THR A 355 5.38 0.55 12.98
C THR A 355 5.35 1.85 13.79
N SER A 356 5.35 2.99 13.10
CA SER A 356 5.27 4.32 13.71
C SER A 356 3.87 4.92 13.52
N ILE A 357 3.32 5.46 14.59
CA ILE A 357 2.01 6.13 14.62
C ILE A 357 2.22 7.61 14.92
N ALA A 358 1.67 8.48 14.07
CA ALA A 358 1.85 9.93 14.15
C ALA A 358 0.53 10.69 14.21
N SER A 359 0.60 11.90 14.75
CA SER A 359 -0.41 12.95 14.59
C SER A 359 0.31 14.28 14.35
N THR A 360 0.21 14.79 13.12
CA THR A 360 0.92 16.01 12.72
C THR A 360 0.33 17.25 13.39
N SER A 361 -1.00 17.42 13.41
CA SER A 361 -1.62 18.59 14.03
C SER A 361 -1.39 18.71 15.53
N THR A 362 -1.07 17.59 16.19
CA THR A 362 -0.88 17.51 17.65
C THR A 362 0.59 17.28 18.05
N ASP A 363 1.51 17.32 17.08
CA ASP A 363 2.96 17.18 17.26
C ASP A 363 3.32 16.00 18.17
N HIS A 364 2.97 14.79 17.71
CA HIS A 364 3.33 13.57 18.42
C HIS A 364 3.49 12.38 17.50
N ILE A 365 4.39 11.49 17.89
CA ILE A 365 4.66 10.23 17.23
C ILE A 365 5.11 9.20 18.29
N TRP A 366 4.72 7.95 18.11
CA TRP A 366 5.01 6.80 18.96
C TRP A 366 4.95 5.52 18.10
N ASN A 367 4.90 4.34 18.72
CA ASN A 367 4.97 3.08 17.98
C ASN A 367 3.78 2.16 18.25
N GLU A 368 3.63 1.18 17.36
CA GLU A 368 2.85 -0.02 17.63
C GLU A 368 3.68 -1.26 17.31
N PHE A 369 3.46 -2.34 18.07
CA PHE A 369 4.00 -3.65 17.73
C PHE A 369 2.87 -4.65 17.53
N TRP A 370 3.12 -5.68 16.71
CA TRP A 370 2.13 -6.70 16.42
C TRP A 370 2.17 -7.84 17.45
N HIS A 371 1.00 -8.15 18.01
CA HIS A 371 0.75 -9.28 18.91
C HIS A 371 -0.69 -9.77 18.69
N GLU A 372 -0.93 -10.42 17.54
CA GLU A 372 -2.25 -10.76 16.95
C GLU A 372 -3.15 -9.58 16.60
N ARG A 373 -2.85 -8.41 17.17
CA ARG A 373 -3.34 -7.09 16.80
C ARG A 373 -2.21 -6.10 17.01
N TRP A 374 -2.37 -4.89 16.48
CA TRP A 374 -1.48 -3.79 16.79
C TRP A 374 -1.69 -3.30 18.23
N ILE A 375 -0.62 -3.34 19.02
CA ILE A 375 -0.55 -2.88 20.41
C ILE A 375 0.15 -1.54 20.44
N GLN A 376 -0.48 -0.53 21.07
CA GLN A 376 0.17 0.76 21.33
C GLN A 376 1.43 0.56 22.19
N TRP A 377 2.52 1.23 21.83
CA TRP A 377 3.76 1.27 22.59
C TRP A 377 4.40 2.65 22.54
N GLU A 378 4.63 3.23 23.72
CA GLU A 378 5.34 4.50 23.88
C GLU A 378 6.58 4.28 24.75
N PRO A 379 7.78 4.27 24.15
CA PRO A 379 8.99 3.84 24.85
C PRO A 379 9.49 4.86 25.89
N VAL A 380 9.17 6.15 25.76
CA VAL A 380 9.68 7.19 26.66
C VAL A 380 9.06 7.07 28.06
N ASN A 381 7.74 6.85 28.13
CA ASN A 381 6.99 6.77 29.38
C ASN A 381 6.61 5.33 29.75
N ASN A 382 7.07 4.34 28.99
CA ASN A 382 6.80 2.91 29.19
C ASN A 382 5.32 2.56 29.17
N SER A 383 4.54 3.24 28.32
CA SER A 383 3.11 2.97 28.17
C SER A 383 2.91 1.91 27.09
N VAL A 384 2.10 0.89 27.40
CA VAL A 384 1.80 -0.23 26.49
C VAL A 384 0.34 -0.60 26.60
N ASP A 385 -0.31 -0.83 25.45
CA ASP A 385 -1.72 -1.17 25.33
C ASP A 385 -2.68 -0.17 26.03
N GLU A 386 -2.26 1.09 26.13
CA GLU A 386 -3.04 2.19 26.71
C GLU A 386 -3.24 3.29 25.66
N PRO A 387 -3.93 3.02 24.54
CA PRO A 387 -4.02 3.98 23.43
C PRO A 387 -4.67 5.32 23.82
N LEU A 388 -5.49 5.34 24.88
CA LEU A 388 -6.09 6.58 25.41
C LEU A 388 -5.18 7.35 26.39
N VAL A 389 -3.93 6.92 26.62
CA VAL A 389 -2.97 7.61 27.50
C VAL A 389 -2.74 9.06 27.06
N TYR A 390 -2.75 9.34 25.77
CA TYR A 390 -2.57 10.68 25.24
C TYR A 390 -3.83 11.53 25.36
N ALA A 391 -4.98 11.01 24.92
CA ALA A 391 -6.22 11.77 24.87
C ALA A 391 -6.82 11.99 26.27
N THR A 392 -6.90 10.93 27.07
CA THR A 392 -7.49 10.97 28.42
C THR A 392 -6.43 11.26 29.49
N GLY A 393 -5.22 10.70 29.36
CA GLY A 393 -4.17 10.91 30.35
C GLY A 393 -3.49 12.28 30.22
N TRP A 394 -3.03 12.65 29.02
CA TRP A 394 -2.35 13.93 28.78
C TRP A 394 -3.30 15.07 28.38
N GLY A 395 -4.55 14.76 28.07
CA GLY A 395 -5.55 15.73 27.63
C GLY A 395 -5.35 16.21 26.19
N LYS A 396 -4.62 15.45 25.35
CA LYS A 396 -4.46 15.77 23.93
C LYS A 396 -5.80 15.69 23.20
N VAL A 397 -5.99 16.59 22.23
CA VAL A 397 -7.15 16.58 21.34
C VAL A 397 -6.62 16.38 19.93
N PHE A 398 -6.69 15.16 19.44
CA PHE A 398 -6.14 14.79 18.14
C PHE A 398 -7.06 15.22 17.00
N GLY A 399 -6.46 15.71 15.91
CA GLY A 399 -7.10 15.75 14.60
C GLY A 399 -7.19 14.33 14.03
N THR A 400 -6.29 13.98 13.12
CA THR A 400 -6.06 12.60 12.71
C THR A 400 -4.91 11.97 13.50
N VAL A 401 -4.99 10.65 13.63
CA VAL A 401 -3.87 9.80 14.05
C VAL A 401 -3.70 8.72 12.99
N TYR A 402 -2.48 8.43 12.59
CA TYR A 402 -2.24 7.53 11.47
C TYR A 402 -0.92 6.78 11.60
N GLU A 403 -0.90 5.59 11.02
CA GLU A 403 0.28 4.80 10.77
C GLU A 403 1.06 5.37 9.58
N ILE A 404 2.39 5.34 9.66
CA ILE A 404 3.30 5.56 8.53
C ILE A 404 3.86 4.19 8.13
N ARG A 405 3.36 3.60 7.05
CA ARG A 405 3.94 2.38 6.49
C ARG A 405 5.26 2.70 5.80
N SER A 406 6.14 1.72 5.74
CA SER A 406 7.51 1.87 5.27
C SER A 406 7.68 2.21 3.79
N ASP A 407 6.66 2.02 2.95
CA ASP A 407 6.61 2.54 1.57
C ASP A 407 6.09 3.98 1.48
N GLY A 408 5.73 4.59 2.61
CA GLY A 408 5.20 5.94 2.70
C GLY A 408 3.67 6.03 2.67
N GLN A 409 2.94 4.91 2.51
CA GLN A 409 1.49 4.92 2.66
C GLN A 409 1.11 5.30 4.11
N VAL A 410 0.13 6.19 4.26
CA VAL A 410 -0.42 6.53 5.58
C VAL A 410 -1.80 5.91 5.79
N ARG A 411 -2.05 5.34 6.97
CA ARG A 411 -3.32 4.64 7.27
C ARG A 411 -3.94 5.16 8.54
N SER A 412 -5.24 5.42 8.52
CA SER A 412 -5.94 5.95 9.70
C SER A 412 -5.84 4.98 10.88
N ALA A 413 -5.43 5.52 12.02
CA ALA A 413 -5.48 4.89 13.33
C ALA A 413 -6.34 5.70 14.32
N THR A 414 -6.99 6.77 13.86
CA THR A 414 -7.71 7.76 14.68
C THR A 414 -8.61 7.12 15.72
N ASP A 415 -9.48 6.19 15.31
CA ASP A 415 -10.48 5.56 16.20
C ASP A 415 -9.88 4.88 17.44
N ARG A 416 -8.62 4.44 17.38
CA ARG A 416 -7.95 3.80 18.52
C ARG A 416 -7.50 4.79 19.58
N TYR A 417 -7.18 6.02 19.18
CA TYR A 417 -6.44 7.00 19.99
C TYR A 417 -7.26 8.18 20.48
N THR A 418 -8.55 8.23 20.16
CA THR A 418 -9.48 9.26 20.63
C THR A 418 -10.75 8.65 21.23
N THR A 419 -11.41 9.40 22.09
CA THR A 419 -12.68 9.01 22.71
C THR A 419 -13.89 9.30 21.82
N GLY A 420 -13.69 10.07 20.74
CA GLY A 420 -14.75 10.43 19.80
C GLY A 420 -14.17 10.76 18.43
N THR A 421 -14.73 10.14 17.40
CA THR A 421 -14.41 10.38 15.99
C THR A 421 -15.62 10.84 15.20
N ALA A 422 -15.37 11.55 14.11
CA ALA A 422 -16.32 11.87 13.07
C ALA A 422 -15.78 11.39 11.72
N THR A 423 -16.65 11.30 10.72
CA THR A 423 -16.26 10.98 9.35
C THR A 423 -16.48 12.18 8.44
N ILE A 424 -15.51 12.50 7.59
CA ILE A 424 -15.64 13.50 6.54
C ILE A 424 -15.47 12.81 5.20
N ASP A 425 -16.51 12.85 4.36
CA ASP A 425 -16.48 12.35 3.00
C ASP A 425 -16.36 13.51 2.02
N LEU A 426 -15.54 13.32 0.99
CA LEU A 426 -15.48 14.22 -0.15
C LEU A 426 -15.76 13.46 -1.44
N THR A 427 -16.56 14.09 -2.30
CA THR A 427 -16.71 13.72 -3.70
C THR A 427 -16.17 14.86 -4.57
N VAL A 428 -15.14 14.56 -5.36
CA VAL A 428 -14.47 15.50 -6.25
C VAL A 428 -14.95 15.27 -7.68
N THR A 429 -15.44 16.34 -8.31
CA THR A 429 -15.92 16.33 -9.69
C THR A 429 -15.21 17.35 -10.56
N ASP A 430 -15.23 17.13 -11.86
CA ASP A 430 -14.78 18.10 -12.86
C ASP A 430 -15.87 19.14 -13.16
N ALA A 431 -15.59 20.09 -14.04
CA ALA A 431 -16.53 21.15 -14.40
C ALA A 431 -17.83 20.66 -15.09
N LEU A 432 -17.87 19.39 -15.53
CA LEU A 432 -19.03 18.75 -16.14
C LEU A 432 -19.76 17.81 -15.19
N GLY A 433 -19.27 17.66 -13.95
CA GLY A 433 -19.85 16.79 -12.93
C GLY A 433 -19.36 15.34 -13.01
N HIS A 434 -18.33 15.03 -13.80
CA HIS A 434 -17.72 13.70 -13.83
C HIS A 434 -16.77 13.51 -12.64
N PRO A 435 -16.64 12.29 -12.09
CA PRO A 435 -15.69 12.01 -11.03
C PRO A 435 -14.24 12.26 -11.43
N VAL A 436 -13.44 12.83 -10.52
CA VAL A 436 -12.00 13.05 -10.73
C VAL A 436 -11.21 12.01 -9.94
N ASP A 437 -10.55 11.10 -10.63
CA ASP A 437 -9.68 10.09 -10.01
C ASP A 437 -8.31 10.67 -9.61
N GLY A 438 -7.76 10.14 -8.52
CA GLY A 438 -6.41 10.44 -8.02
C GLY A 438 -6.15 11.92 -7.70
N ALA A 439 -7.19 12.68 -7.35
CA ALA A 439 -7.02 14.01 -6.79
C ALA A 439 -6.53 13.91 -5.34
N GLU A 440 -5.48 14.65 -4.99
CA GLU A 440 -5.01 14.75 -3.60
C GLU A 440 -5.95 15.67 -2.82
N VAL A 441 -6.55 15.13 -1.76
CA VAL A 441 -7.28 15.90 -0.76
C VAL A 441 -6.41 16.07 0.47
N ARG A 442 -5.77 17.23 0.62
CA ARG A 442 -5.00 17.56 1.81
C ARG A 442 -5.91 18.12 2.89
N LEU A 443 -6.05 17.38 3.99
CA LEU A 443 -6.82 17.73 5.17
C LEU A 443 -6.00 18.59 6.13
N TYR A 444 -6.66 19.57 6.72
CA TYR A 444 -6.12 20.44 7.74
C TYR A 444 -7.00 20.44 8.98
N ALA A 445 -6.37 20.44 10.14
CA ALA A 445 -7.05 20.52 11.43
C ALA A 445 -6.67 21.80 12.19
N LYS A 446 -7.59 22.33 12.98
CA LYS A 446 -7.37 23.48 13.85
C LYS A 446 -8.16 23.27 15.15
N SER A 447 -7.45 23.27 16.27
CA SER A 447 -8.11 23.26 17.58
C SER A 447 -8.82 24.61 17.83
N PRO A 448 -9.87 24.66 18.68
CA PRO A 448 -10.62 25.89 18.92
C PRO A 448 -9.78 27.04 19.49
N SER A 449 -8.67 26.72 20.18
CA SER A 449 -7.73 27.70 20.74
C SER A 449 -6.61 28.10 19.77
N ALA A 450 -6.43 27.38 18.66
CA ALA A 450 -5.41 27.66 17.67
C ALA A 450 -5.86 28.76 16.69
N THR A 451 -4.91 29.59 16.26
CA THR A 451 -5.15 30.67 15.31
C THR A 451 -4.94 30.26 13.85
N ARG A 452 -4.42 29.06 13.59
CA ARG A 452 -4.10 28.58 12.25
C ARG A 452 -4.41 27.09 12.08
N PHE A 453 -4.81 26.73 10.88
CA PHE A 453 -4.88 25.35 10.42
C PHE A 453 -3.48 24.76 10.22
N ILE A 454 -3.30 23.51 10.61
CA ILE A 454 -2.10 22.69 10.41
C ILE A 454 -2.44 21.56 9.45
N SER A 455 -1.52 21.22 8.55
CA SER A 455 -1.68 20.05 7.66
C SER A 455 -1.70 18.81 8.52
N ASP A 456 -2.66 17.91 8.32
CA ASP A 456 -2.92 16.83 9.26
C ASP A 456 -2.91 15.45 8.61
N PHE A 457 -3.55 15.30 7.45
CA PHE A 457 -3.65 14.04 6.72
C PHE A 457 -3.96 14.26 5.25
N TYR A 458 -3.89 13.21 4.43
CA TYR A 458 -4.46 13.21 3.08
C TYR A 458 -5.07 11.88 2.71
N ALA A 459 -5.85 11.95 1.65
CA ALA A 459 -6.31 10.82 0.89
C ALA A 459 -6.28 11.18 -0.59
N LEU A 460 -6.26 10.16 -1.43
CA LEU A 460 -6.46 10.29 -2.88
C LEU A 460 -7.88 9.87 -3.21
N THR A 461 -8.47 10.47 -4.25
CA THR A 461 -9.80 10.07 -4.71
C THR A 461 -9.74 8.79 -5.54
N ASP A 462 -10.71 7.90 -5.29
CA ASP A 462 -10.91 6.70 -6.11
C ASP A 462 -11.47 7.02 -7.51
N ASN A 463 -11.72 5.98 -8.29
CA ASN A 463 -12.34 6.02 -9.63
C ASN A 463 -13.72 6.72 -9.66
N GLU A 464 -14.41 6.81 -8.52
CA GLU A 464 -15.70 7.49 -8.33
C GLU A 464 -15.51 8.90 -7.73
N GLY A 465 -14.27 9.40 -7.70
CA GLY A 465 -13.94 10.73 -7.21
C GLY A 465 -14.10 10.85 -5.69
N CYS A 466 -14.15 9.75 -4.95
CA CYS A 466 -14.47 9.72 -3.54
C CYS A 466 -13.24 9.48 -2.66
N CYS A 467 -13.20 10.14 -1.50
CA CYS A 467 -12.30 9.78 -0.40
C CYS A 467 -12.96 10.08 0.96
N SER A 468 -12.51 9.42 2.01
CA SER A 468 -13.03 9.60 3.37
C SER A 468 -11.93 9.76 4.41
N PHE A 469 -12.20 10.58 5.42
CA PHE A 469 -11.34 10.80 6.57
C PHE A 469 -12.04 10.39 7.86
N VAL A 470 -11.35 9.64 8.71
CA VAL A 470 -11.74 9.44 10.11
C VAL A 470 -10.94 10.42 10.96
N VAL A 471 -11.64 11.34 11.61
CA VAL A 471 -11.05 12.49 12.29
C VAL A 471 -11.52 12.58 13.74
N GLY A 472 -10.74 13.17 14.64
CA GLY A 472 -11.12 13.42 16.02
C GLY A 472 -12.21 14.48 16.16
N ASP A 473 -12.99 14.41 17.25
CA ASP A 473 -14.03 15.37 17.56
C ASP A 473 -13.48 16.70 18.11
N ARG A 474 -14.30 17.75 18.13
CA ARG A 474 -14.06 19.08 18.71
C ARG A 474 -13.04 19.97 17.98
N LEU A 475 -12.49 19.54 16.84
CA LEU A 475 -11.67 20.39 15.98
C LEU A 475 -12.46 20.97 14.80
N ASP A 476 -11.94 22.06 14.25
CA ASP A 476 -12.32 22.55 12.94
C ASP A 476 -11.48 21.84 11.87
N TYR A 477 -12.10 21.45 10.77
CA TYR A 477 -11.45 20.82 9.62
C TYR A 477 -11.66 21.62 8.34
N ALA A 478 -10.61 21.68 7.54
CA ALA A 478 -10.60 22.30 6.23
C ALA A 478 -9.82 21.42 5.25
N ALA A 479 -10.04 21.58 3.95
CA ALA A 479 -9.28 20.85 2.93
C ALA A 479 -8.84 21.75 1.79
N ARG A 480 -7.86 21.25 1.03
CA ARG A 480 -7.54 21.71 -0.32
C ARG A 480 -7.44 20.48 -1.22
N VAL A 481 -8.12 20.54 -2.36
CA VAL A 481 -8.11 19.50 -3.38
C VAL A 481 -7.18 19.92 -4.52
N THR A 482 -6.30 19.03 -4.98
CA THR A 482 -5.38 19.29 -6.09
C THR A 482 -5.37 18.11 -7.06
N SER A 483 -5.44 18.41 -8.36
CA SER A 483 -5.31 17.44 -9.45
C SER A 483 -4.62 18.12 -10.65
N THR A 484 -4.25 17.34 -11.66
CA THR A 484 -3.69 17.83 -12.93
C THR A 484 -4.66 18.74 -13.70
N ILE A 485 -5.97 18.59 -13.48
CA ILE A 485 -7.03 19.41 -14.11
C ILE A 485 -7.43 20.65 -13.27
N GLY A 486 -6.79 20.90 -12.14
CA GLY A 486 -7.01 22.09 -11.32
C GLY A 486 -6.96 21.84 -9.81
N SER A 487 -7.17 22.89 -9.03
CA SER A 487 -7.23 22.79 -7.57
C SER A 487 -8.35 23.63 -7.01
N GLU A 488 -8.94 23.20 -5.90
CA GLU A 488 -9.93 23.97 -5.18
C GLU A 488 -9.58 24.02 -3.67
N PRO A 489 -9.30 25.22 -3.12
CA PRO A 489 -9.26 26.50 -3.81
C PRO A 489 -8.02 26.64 -4.71
N ASN A 490 -8.15 27.45 -5.77
CA ASN A 490 -7.05 27.72 -6.71
C ASN A 490 -5.81 28.34 -6.05
N ALA A 491 -5.98 29.18 -5.03
CA ALA A 491 -4.84 29.79 -4.34
C ALA A 491 -4.22 28.80 -3.32
N PRO A 492 -2.89 28.54 -3.36
CA PRO A 492 -2.25 27.52 -2.50
C PRO A 492 -2.43 27.71 -0.99
N ASN A 493 -2.65 28.96 -0.55
CA ASN A 493 -2.82 29.32 0.86
C ASN A 493 -4.28 29.36 1.32
N GLN A 494 -5.23 29.10 0.42
CA GLN A 494 -6.66 29.05 0.72
C GLN A 494 -7.11 27.61 0.95
N ARG A 495 -8.21 27.47 1.69
CA ARG A 495 -8.78 26.18 2.09
C ARG A 495 -10.29 26.29 2.08
N ILE A 496 -10.97 25.18 1.81
CA ILE A 496 -12.40 25.02 1.99
C ILE A 496 -12.63 24.60 3.43
N GLU A 497 -13.39 25.37 4.21
CA GLU A 497 -13.83 24.91 5.52
C GLU A 497 -14.86 23.80 5.34
N LEU A 498 -14.60 22.64 5.93
CA LEU A 498 -15.47 21.47 5.83
C LEU A 498 -16.43 21.44 7.02
N VAL A 499 -15.88 21.48 8.23
CA VAL A 499 -16.67 21.43 9.46
C VAL A 499 -16.00 22.29 10.53
N SER A 500 -16.81 22.98 11.33
CA SER A 500 -16.35 23.61 12.57
C SER A 500 -16.83 22.79 13.76
N ALA A 501 -15.93 22.55 14.72
CA ALA A 501 -16.17 21.74 15.92
C ALA A 501 -16.88 20.41 15.61
N ALA A 502 -16.19 19.51 14.90
CA ALA A 502 -16.70 18.18 14.55
C ALA A 502 -17.29 17.44 15.77
N VAL A 503 -18.42 16.76 15.58
CA VAL A 503 -19.15 16.09 16.66
C VAL A 503 -18.95 14.59 16.54
N ALA A 504 -18.66 13.94 17.67
CA ALA A 504 -18.45 12.49 17.71
C ALA A 504 -19.67 11.72 17.17
N GLY A 505 -19.41 10.76 16.29
CA GLY A 505 -20.40 9.92 15.61
C GLY A 505 -21.05 10.55 14.36
N GLU A 506 -20.81 11.84 14.08
CA GLU A 506 -21.36 12.50 12.91
C GLU A 506 -20.58 12.20 11.63
N ARG A 507 -21.29 12.31 10.50
CA ARG A 507 -20.75 12.14 9.15
C ARG A 507 -21.05 13.38 8.32
N TYR A 508 -20.00 14.01 7.81
CA TYR A 508 -20.06 15.24 7.02
C TYR A 508 -19.73 14.92 5.57
N ALA A 509 -20.63 15.22 4.64
CA ALA A 509 -20.41 14.99 3.21
C ALA A 509 -20.23 16.32 2.47
N HIS A 510 -19.17 16.40 1.66
CA HIS A 510 -18.82 17.57 0.88
C HIS A 510 -18.63 17.20 -0.60
N SER A 511 -19.01 18.12 -1.48
CA SER A 511 -18.69 18.02 -2.90
C SER A 511 -17.80 19.18 -3.31
N VAL A 512 -16.74 18.88 -4.04
CA VAL A 512 -15.76 19.86 -4.53
C VAL A 512 -15.64 19.72 -6.04
N THR A 513 -15.80 20.83 -6.75
CA THR A 513 -15.72 20.85 -8.22
C THR A 513 -14.44 21.55 -8.65
N LEU A 514 -13.65 20.89 -9.49
CA LEU A 514 -12.46 21.45 -10.12
C LEU A 514 -12.83 22.12 -11.46
N ALA A 515 -12.03 23.10 -11.87
CA ALA A 515 -12.32 23.91 -13.05
C ALA A 515 -12.05 23.21 -14.39
N GLY A 516 -11.15 22.22 -14.42
CA GLY A 516 -10.86 21.44 -15.62
C GLY A 516 -11.89 20.35 -15.89
N VAL A 517 -11.63 19.56 -16.93
CA VAL A 517 -12.51 18.50 -17.43
C VAL A 517 -11.73 17.21 -17.52
N MET A 518 -12.35 16.11 -17.13
CA MET A 518 -11.78 14.76 -17.25
C MET A 518 -11.54 14.39 -18.73
N PRO A 519 -10.47 13.63 -19.03
CA PRO A 519 -10.34 13.03 -20.35
C PRO A 519 -11.50 12.05 -20.59
N ALA A 520 -11.93 11.94 -21.84
CA ALA A 520 -13.01 11.06 -22.23
C ALA A 520 -12.69 10.35 -23.54
N LEU A 521 -13.14 9.11 -23.66
CA LEU A 521 -12.99 8.32 -24.87
C LEU A 521 -14.03 8.74 -25.92
N ASP A 522 -13.58 9.34 -27.02
CA ASP A 522 -14.40 9.80 -28.15
C ASP A 522 -14.69 8.67 -29.17
N ALA A 523 -15.24 7.57 -28.66
CA ALA A 523 -15.66 6.42 -29.44
C ALA A 523 -17.08 6.61 -29.98
N ALA A 524 -17.23 6.68 -31.30
CA ALA A 524 -18.48 6.61 -32.03
C ALA A 524 -18.89 5.14 -32.24
N PRO A 525 -19.96 4.65 -31.59
CA PRO A 525 -20.37 3.26 -31.71
C PRO A 525 -20.88 2.94 -33.12
N ILE A 526 -20.31 1.93 -33.76
CA ILE A 526 -20.78 1.35 -35.02
C ILE A 526 -21.32 -0.07 -34.81
N GLU A 527 -22.09 -0.58 -35.77
CA GLU A 527 -22.51 -1.98 -35.76
C GLU A 527 -21.31 -2.91 -35.97
N ALA A 528 -21.30 -4.04 -35.25
CA ALA A 528 -20.30 -5.06 -35.48
C ALA A 528 -20.43 -5.61 -36.91
N PRO A 529 -19.30 -5.97 -37.57
CA PRO A 529 -19.34 -6.56 -38.90
C PRO A 529 -20.25 -7.79 -38.95
N ALA A 530 -20.97 -7.95 -40.07
CA ALA A 530 -21.84 -9.11 -40.25
C ALA A 530 -21.04 -10.41 -40.21
N ALA A 531 -21.47 -11.34 -39.36
CA ALA A 531 -20.89 -12.68 -39.29
C ALA A 531 -21.41 -13.55 -40.44
N ASP A 532 -20.53 -14.36 -41.02
CA ASP A 532 -20.84 -15.43 -41.97
C ASP A 532 -20.15 -16.75 -41.56
N ASP A 533 -20.36 -17.81 -42.33
CA ASP A 533 -19.79 -19.15 -42.08
C ASP A 533 -18.24 -19.17 -42.12
N SER A 534 -17.59 -18.10 -42.56
CA SER A 534 -16.12 -17.95 -42.60
C SER A 534 -15.56 -17.06 -41.48
N SER A 535 -16.44 -16.54 -40.61
CA SER A 535 -16.05 -15.64 -39.53
C SER A 535 -15.42 -16.39 -38.36
N TYR A 536 -14.40 -15.79 -37.75
CA TYR A 536 -13.85 -16.29 -36.49
C TYR A 536 -14.66 -15.77 -35.30
N ARG A 537 -14.48 -16.41 -34.15
CA ARG A 537 -15.00 -15.92 -32.87
C ARG A 537 -13.87 -15.50 -31.96
N LEU A 538 -14.00 -14.28 -31.42
CA LEU A 538 -13.22 -13.84 -30.27
C LEU A 538 -14.05 -14.01 -29.00
N ILE A 539 -13.49 -14.69 -28.01
CA ILE A 539 -14.00 -14.69 -26.64
C ILE A 539 -13.03 -13.87 -25.81
N VAL A 540 -13.51 -12.74 -25.29
CA VAL A 540 -12.76 -11.85 -24.42
C VAL A 540 -13.31 -12.01 -23.00
N SER A 541 -12.46 -12.31 -22.03
CA SER A 541 -12.84 -12.36 -20.62
C SER A 541 -11.84 -11.52 -19.82
N PHE A 542 -12.32 -10.59 -19.02
CA PHE A 542 -11.45 -9.79 -18.17
C PHE A 542 -12.13 -9.33 -16.89
N ALA A 543 -11.31 -9.04 -15.88
CA ALA A 543 -11.68 -8.43 -14.62
C ALA A 543 -10.67 -7.32 -14.27
N VAL A 544 -11.13 -6.37 -13.46
CA VAL A 544 -10.36 -5.27 -12.91
C VAL A 544 -10.57 -5.25 -11.40
N PRO A 545 -9.98 -6.20 -10.66
CA PRO A 545 -10.29 -6.39 -9.24
C PRO A 545 -9.96 -5.16 -8.40
N GLU A 546 -8.85 -4.50 -8.71
CA GLU A 546 -8.34 -3.36 -7.96
C GLU A 546 -7.96 -2.17 -8.86
N GLN A 547 -8.04 -0.98 -8.27
CA GLN A 547 -7.42 0.25 -8.72
C GLN A 547 -6.24 0.56 -7.80
N LEU A 548 -5.22 1.22 -8.32
CA LEU A 548 -4.08 1.67 -7.53
C LEU A 548 -4.02 3.19 -7.54
N LEU A 549 -4.11 3.77 -6.35
CA LEU A 549 -3.97 5.20 -6.15
C LEU A 549 -2.48 5.51 -5.95
N ALA A 550 -1.93 6.31 -6.86
CA ALA A 550 -0.55 6.76 -6.80
C ALA A 550 -0.48 8.11 -6.08
N GLY A 551 0.23 8.16 -4.95
CA GLY A 551 0.35 9.36 -4.12
C GLY A 551 1.78 9.72 -3.77
N ASP A 552 2.03 11.00 -3.56
CA ASP A 552 3.31 11.47 -3.04
C ASP A 552 3.47 11.05 -1.57
N VAL A 553 4.66 10.57 -1.21
CA VAL A 553 5.04 10.32 0.18
C VAL A 553 5.37 11.65 0.85
N TRP A 554 4.71 11.93 1.97
CA TRP A 554 4.78 13.23 2.63
C TRP A 554 6.00 13.46 3.52
N ALA A 555 6.57 12.37 4.04
CA ALA A 555 7.73 12.39 4.92
C ALA A 555 8.76 11.40 4.35
N ASP A 556 9.63 11.89 3.46
CA ASP A 556 10.65 11.08 2.81
C ASP A 556 11.92 11.90 2.59
N ASP A 557 13.06 11.31 2.96
CA ASP A 557 14.39 11.90 2.81
C ASP A 557 15.02 11.62 1.44
N VAL A 558 14.51 10.67 0.66
CA VAL A 558 15.11 10.25 -0.62
C VAL A 558 15.06 11.35 -1.68
N ALA A 559 13.87 11.88 -1.93
CA ALA A 559 13.65 12.90 -2.95
C ALA A 559 12.30 13.59 -2.71
N PRO A 560 12.12 14.83 -3.16
CA PRO A 560 10.77 15.35 -3.29
C PRO A 560 10.00 14.48 -4.30
N PHE A 561 8.73 14.18 -4.00
CA PHE A 561 7.81 13.45 -4.88
C PHE A 561 8.14 11.96 -5.09
N THR A 562 8.72 11.28 -4.08
CA THR A 562 8.64 9.81 -4.04
C THR A 562 7.18 9.38 -3.99
N GLN A 563 6.84 8.30 -4.69
CA GLN A 563 5.45 7.84 -4.78
C GLN A 563 5.25 6.49 -4.10
N HIS A 564 4.07 6.31 -3.51
CA HIS A 564 3.56 5.02 -3.05
C HIS A 564 2.32 4.62 -3.87
N LEU A 565 1.99 3.34 -3.83
CA LEU A 565 0.78 2.79 -4.42
C LEU A 565 -0.13 2.23 -3.33
N GLU A 566 -1.35 2.75 -3.27
CA GLU A 566 -2.40 2.19 -2.43
C GLU A 566 -3.37 1.37 -3.29
N LYS A 567 -3.55 0.09 -2.93
CA LYS A 567 -4.50 -0.80 -3.58
C LYS A 567 -5.89 -0.61 -2.98
N VAL A 568 -6.88 -0.37 -3.83
CA VAL A 568 -8.29 -0.24 -3.45
C VAL A 568 -9.13 -1.06 -4.42
N GLU A 569 -10.21 -1.67 -3.93
CA GLU A 569 -11.14 -2.42 -4.77
C GLU A 569 -11.88 -1.52 -5.77
N GLY A 570 -12.54 -2.14 -6.76
CA GLY A 570 -13.42 -1.42 -7.68
C GLY A 570 -12.69 -0.80 -8.86
N GLY A 571 -11.74 -1.53 -9.42
CA GLY A 571 -11.13 -1.18 -10.70
C GLY A 571 -12.15 -1.09 -11.83
N ARG A 572 -11.90 -0.17 -12.79
CA ARG A 572 -12.76 0.07 -13.95
C ARG A 572 -11.94 0.50 -15.16
N ILE A 573 -12.26 -0.07 -16.32
CA ILE A 573 -11.69 0.35 -17.61
C ILE A 573 -12.78 0.55 -18.67
N ASP A 574 -12.43 1.23 -19.75
CA ASP A 574 -13.20 1.18 -20.98
C ASP A 574 -12.72 0.00 -21.85
N PHE A 575 -13.63 -0.62 -22.59
CA PHE A 575 -13.32 -1.65 -23.59
C PHE A 575 -13.98 -1.30 -24.91
N PHE A 576 -13.30 -1.55 -26.02
CA PHE A 576 -13.86 -1.43 -27.36
C PHE A 576 -13.12 -2.28 -28.38
N VAL A 577 -13.73 -2.46 -29.56
CA VAL A 577 -13.11 -3.12 -30.70
C VAL A 577 -13.03 -2.15 -31.86
N ALA A 578 -11.81 -1.94 -32.35
CA ALA A 578 -11.52 -1.02 -33.45
C ALA A 578 -10.60 -1.68 -34.48
N ASP A 579 -10.60 -1.15 -35.71
CA ASP A 579 -9.60 -1.49 -36.70
C ASP A 579 -8.26 -0.77 -36.38
N GLY A 580 -7.28 -0.89 -37.27
CA GLY A 580 -5.98 -0.23 -37.07
C GLY A 580 -6.06 1.29 -37.05
N VAL A 581 -6.96 1.89 -37.84
CA VAL A 581 -7.12 3.34 -37.89
C VAL A 581 -7.78 3.83 -36.61
N GLY A 582 -8.87 3.19 -36.19
CA GLY A 582 -9.58 3.52 -34.96
C GLY A 582 -8.72 3.32 -33.71
N TYR A 583 -7.86 2.31 -33.68
CA TYR A 583 -6.89 2.13 -32.59
C TYR A 583 -5.90 3.30 -32.51
N GLU A 584 -5.25 3.68 -33.61
CA GLU A 584 -4.30 4.80 -33.60
C GLU A 584 -4.98 6.13 -33.27
N GLN A 585 -6.22 6.34 -33.72
CA GLN A 585 -7.02 7.51 -33.34
C GLN A 585 -7.33 7.50 -31.85
N SER A 586 -7.68 6.35 -31.27
CA SER A 586 -7.96 6.22 -29.83
C SER A 586 -6.72 6.56 -28.98
N VAL A 587 -5.54 6.05 -29.37
CA VAL A 587 -4.25 6.34 -28.71
C VAL A 587 -3.88 7.82 -28.85
N ALA A 588 -4.26 8.46 -29.96
CA ALA A 588 -4.04 9.89 -30.18
C ALA A 588 -5.09 10.80 -29.49
N GLY A 589 -6.08 10.23 -28.82
CA GLY A 589 -7.20 10.98 -28.23
C GLY A 589 -8.12 11.65 -29.27
N ALA A 590 -8.14 11.15 -30.51
CA ALA A 590 -8.97 11.64 -31.59
C ALA A 590 -10.31 10.88 -31.68
N PRO A 591 -11.37 11.46 -32.27
CA PRO A 591 -12.62 10.74 -32.53
C PRO A 591 -12.39 9.51 -33.41
N PHE A 592 -13.03 8.39 -33.07
CA PHE A 592 -12.86 7.13 -33.80
C PHE A 592 -14.14 6.28 -33.80
N GLU A 593 -14.26 5.38 -34.77
CA GLU A 593 -15.35 4.40 -34.84
C GLU A 593 -14.94 3.09 -34.16
N ALA A 594 -15.84 2.52 -33.37
CA ALA A 594 -15.63 1.22 -32.72
C ALA A 594 -16.95 0.50 -32.46
N PHE A 595 -16.92 -0.82 -32.37
CA PHE A 595 -18.05 -1.61 -31.89
C PHE A 595 -17.72 -2.25 -30.55
N GLY A 596 -18.74 -2.76 -29.85
CA GLY A 596 -18.55 -3.37 -28.53
C GLY A 596 -17.99 -2.38 -27.50
N VAL A 597 -18.41 -1.12 -27.55
CA VAL A 597 -17.95 -0.07 -26.65
C VAL A 597 -18.63 -0.22 -25.28
N TYR A 598 -17.85 -0.58 -24.26
CA TYR A 598 -18.26 -0.61 -22.87
C TYR A 598 -17.42 0.40 -22.10
N ARG A 599 -18.08 1.26 -21.30
CA ARG A 599 -17.40 2.27 -20.50
C ARG A 599 -17.40 1.89 -19.03
N GLN A 600 -16.27 2.11 -18.36
CA GLN A 600 -16.13 2.00 -16.92
C GLN A 600 -16.65 0.67 -16.34
N VAL A 601 -16.23 -0.45 -16.94
CA VAL A 601 -16.61 -1.79 -16.50
C VAL A 601 -15.50 -2.42 -15.66
N GLY A 602 -15.89 -3.10 -14.58
CA GLY A 602 -14.97 -3.82 -13.69
C GLY A 602 -14.77 -5.30 -14.08
N GLU A 603 -15.69 -5.88 -14.84
CA GLU A 603 -15.55 -7.25 -15.38
C GLU A 603 -16.47 -7.45 -16.58
N ARG A 604 -16.03 -8.27 -17.55
CA ARG A 604 -16.86 -8.70 -18.68
C ARG A 604 -16.39 -10.03 -19.28
N GLN A 605 -17.36 -10.74 -19.85
CA GLN A 605 -17.14 -11.74 -20.89
C GLN A 605 -17.87 -11.28 -22.16
N ILE A 606 -17.19 -11.26 -23.30
CA ILE A 606 -17.68 -10.74 -24.57
C ILE A 606 -17.40 -11.77 -25.66
N ILE A 607 -18.42 -12.09 -26.46
CA ILE A 607 -18.30 -12.97 -27.61
C ILE A 607 -18.54 -12.13 -28.86
N LEU A 608 -17.56 -12.12 -29.75
CA LEU A 608 -17.57 -11.30 -30.96
C LEU A 608 -17.33 -12.19 -32.17
N ALA A 609 -18.03 -11.89 -33.27
CA ALA A 609 -17.68 -12.45 -34.57
C ALA A 609 -16.82 -11.43 -35.33
N ILE A 610 -15.71 -11.89 -35.90
CA ILE A 610 -14.81 -11.06 -36.70
C ILE A 610 -14.64 -11.65 -38.11
N PRO A 611 -14.78 -10.83 -39.17
CA PRO A 611 -14.51 -11.26 -40.53
C PRO A 611 -13.06 -11.71 -40.71
N PRO A 612 -12.79 -12.67 -41.61
CA PRO A 612 -11.45 -13.22 -41.81
C PRO A 612 -10.44 -12.25 -42.43
N THR A 613 -10.88 -11.10 -42.95
CA THR A 613 -10.06 -10.19 -43.77
C THR A 613 -9.62 -8.91 -43.08
N ALA A 614 -10.05 -8.65 -41.84
CA ALA A 614 -9.85 -7.36 -41.17
C ALA A 614 -9.01 -7.50 -39.89
N ASP A 615 -8.05 -6.59 -39.73
CA ASP A 615 -7.11 -6.48 -38.61
C ASP A 615 -7.78 -5.79 -37.42
N TRP A 616 -8.67 -6.52 -36.73
CA TRP A 616 -9.40 -6.03 -35.56
C TRP A 616 -8.54 -6.09 -34.30
N ARG A 617 -8.76 -5.12 -33.41
CA ARG A 617 -8.09 -5.01 -32.11
C ARG A 617 -9.12 -4.95 -31.00
N CYS A 618 -9.02 -5.85 -30.03
CA CYS A 618 -9.66 -5.69 -28.73
C CYS A 618 -8.82 -4.72 -27.90
N VAL A 619 -9.42 -3.64 -27.41
CA VAL A 619 -8.70 -2.58 -26.71
C VAL A 619 -9.27 -2.40 -25.31
N PHE A 620 -8.38 -2.51 -24.32
CA PHE A 620 -8.64 -2.24 -22.91
C PHE A 620 -8.00 -0.89 -22.59
N SER A 621 -8.80 0.07 -22.15
CA SER A 621 -8.42 1.49 -22.13
C SER A 621 -8.59 2.10 -20.76
N ASN A 622 -7.50 2.66 -20.24
CA ASN A 622 -7.49 3.52 -19.06
C ASN A 622 -7.34 5.00 -19.45
N ALA A 623 -7.70 5.36 -20.69
CA ALA A 623 -7.53 6.71 -21.23
C ALA A 623 -8.43 7.78 -20.60
N ALA A 624 -9.54 7.37 -19.96
CA ALA A 624 -10.46 8.28 -19.26
C ALA A 624 -10.02 8.59 -17.82
N ARG A 625 -8.83 8.16 -17.39
CA ARG A 625 -8.26 8.41 -16.06
C ARG A 625 -7.12 9.39 -16.11
N LEU A 626 -6.95 10.13 -15.01
CA LEU A 626 -5.85 11.08 -14.85
C LEU A 626 -4.64 10.45 -14.17
N ASN A 627 -4.87 9.69 -13.09
CA ASN A 627 -3.80 9.24 -12.20
C ASN A 627 -3.94 7.76 -11.79
N ASN A 628 -5.16 7.26 -11.54
CA ASN A 628 -5.34 5.92 -10.96
C ASN A 628 -5.02 4.82 -11.99
N LEU A 629 -4.15 3.89 -11.59
CA LEU A 629 -3.84 2.70 -12.38
C LEU A 629 -4.92 1.64 -12.15
N GLN A 630 -5.08 0.73 -13.11
CA GLN A 630 -6.05 -0.34 -13.04
C GLN A 630 -5.35 -1.69 -13.13
N HIS A 631 -5.60 -2.60 -12.18
CA HIS A 631 -5.12 -3.97 -12.29
C HIS A 631 -6.01 -4.72 -13.25
N LEU A 632 -5.49 -5.04 -14.42
CA LEU A 632 -6.23 -5.69 -15.49
C LEU A 632 -5.77 -7.14 -15.64
N VAL A 633 -6.72 -8.07 -15.45
CA VAL A 633 -6.50 -9.51 -15.61
C VAL A 633 -7.48 -10.03 -16.66
N GLY A 634 -7.02 -10.87 -17.58
CA GLY A 634 -7.92 -11.44 -18.57
C GLY A 634 -7.27 -12.26 -19.67
N THR A 635 -8.12 -12.71 -20.59
CA THR A 635 -7.78 -13.50 -21.76
C THR A 635 -8.56 -13.04 -22.99
N VAL A 636 -7.93 -13.16 -24.16
CA VAL A 636 -8.58 -13.09 -25.47
C VAL A 636 -8.28 -14.38 -26.20
N ARG A 637 -9.34 -15.08 -26.63
CA ARG A 637 -9.26 -16.39 -27.30
C ARG A 637 -9.87 -16.31 -28.68
N LEU A 638 -9.18 -16.87 -29.66
CA LEU A 638 -9.62 -16.95 -31.05
C LEU A 638 -10.10 -18.37 -31.37
N TYR A 639 -11.30 -18.49 -31.94
CA TYR A 639 -11.89 -19.75 -32.35
C TYR A 639 -12.29 -19.74 -33.83
N ALA A 640 -12.25 -20.92 -34.46
CA ALA A 640 -12.81 -21.19 -35.77
C ALA A 640 -13.82 -22.34 -35.72
N HIS A 641 -14.83 -22.32 -36.60
CA HIS A 641 -15.84 -23.38 -36.75
C HIS A 641 -15.35 -24.52 -37.64
#